data_AF-A0AAV4THP4-F1
#
_entry.id   AF-A0AAV4THP4-F1
#
_cell.length_a   1.000
_cell.length_b   1.000
_cell.length_c   1.000
_cell.angle_alpha   90.00
_cell.angle_beta   90.00
_cell.angle_gamma   90.00
#
_symmetry.space_group_name_H-M   'P 1'
#
loop_
_entity.id
_entity.type
_entity.pdbx_description
1 polymer ?
#
loop_
_entity_poly.entity_id
_entity_poly.type
_entity_poly.pdbx_seq_one_letter_code
_entity_poly.pdbx_strand_id
1 'polypeptide(L)'
;MKFCGTDVHAVAGAINFKDIMTVSNQLVVPVTLWGRAAPTHCISVICLTHDQKTIITGCNDGRICVWDFKDKQKIIPRCLLFGHTAPVLCLSHGSVATDSTLLVSSSEAGEMSLWDVTDGRCLETVKLPYIHTAIHPYQTSGTSDIRLFCNGYYAEILVMDVLTLDVLFTLSSRVNPDWMSAIHILRPSKSQGTYDVIVGLSASGYVKIWTLNGSESKNEPVYEDESKPIRCLNALKLTCCSYNQRTVLIVCTKYWQRWLGGDFLASDKVIIWSDSGKAYLFKLPTNCNADSKEFHNKSKSVDQPILYSILAVPSDKRLLCPPSLSFVPARGHHQKALLRGDSSGTIVYWNLPDIPDADIIKMKEKKMFWLCKVDISVFALNFYLEHHPTVSLSLQQAWESMHPLPAGILDQLYTPETPNLKLTASVYLPLQGRLVCGREDGSIIIISATQTVLLQLLYGKHQSYEDWPPHQLLNGHNGRVNCLLYPHLIHSRYDIEFLLSGGVDFSVCLWDIYAGHLLHRFSVHAGEITQLIVPPVNCNNRVLQSICSVASDHSVALLALKDKKCIMLASRHLFPIQAIKFRPLDDFLIVYCSDGSLYVWQMETGHLDRYVQGLAAEEILNACDENIVSSGDRMTNPAIHFFRGLRHRNLAAIRHATQRDQDSHVLFFDIEALVVQLLSEEYSSLSPGQLEVQGLINPSEQQKYLALSTSPDAQRKLSGLIAKMKDTAENAA
;
A
#
# COMPACT_ATOMS: atom_id res chain seq x y z
N MET A 1 5.14 -22.91 -17.04
CA MET A 1 4.67 -22.05 -15.95
C MET A 1 3.15 -22.09 -15.97
N LYS A 2 2.50 -22.34 -14.84
CA LYS A 2 1.05 -22.20 -14.71
C LYS A 2 0.83 -20.83 -14.09
N PHE A 3 0.19 -19.92 -14.82
CA PHE A 3 -0.07 -18.56 -14.35
C PHE A 3 -1.57 -18.44 -14.05
N CYS A 4 -1.91 -18.08 -12.82
CA CYS A 4 -3.28 -17.83 -12.38
C CYS A 4 -3.39 -16.36 -12.00
N GLY A 5 -4.29 -15.63 -12.64
CA GLY A 5 -4.60 -14.25 -12.30
C GLY A 5 -4.51 -13.30 -13.48
N THR A 6 -5.44 -12.36 -13.57
CA THR A 6 -5.58 -11.43 -14.68
C THR A 6 -4.47 -10.38 -14.67
N ASP A 7 -3.66 -10.31 -15.73
CA ASP A 7 -3.00 -9.04 -16.10
C ASP A 7 -3.82 -8.41 -17.20
N VAL A 8 -4.13 -7.14 -17.01
CA VAL A 8 -4.11 -6.17 -18.08
C VAL A 8 -3.41 -4.94 -17.51
N HIS A 9 -2.33 -4.50 -18.15
CA HIS A 9 -1.91 -3.10 -18.07
C HIS A 9 -3.01 -2.24 -18.70
N ALA A 10 -4.02 -1.91 -17.92
CA ALA A 10 -5.08 -0.97 -18.24
C ALA A 10 -5.59 -0.44 -16.91
N VAL A 11 -5.62 0.88 -16.80
CA VAL A 11 -6.30 1.71 -15.79
C VAL A 11 -7.12 0.89 -14.79
N ALA A 12 -6.72 0.98 -13.53
CA ALA A 12 -7.46 0.53 -12.36
C ALA A 12 -8.91 1.05 -12.36
N GLY A 13 -9.80 0.38 -13.08
CA GLY A 13 -11.16 0.17 -12.63
C GLY A 13 -11.07 -1.05 -11.74
N ALA A 14 -11.14 -0.84 -10.43
CA ALA A 14 -11.22 -1.91 -9.45
C ALA A 14 -12.32 -2.90 -9.87
N ILE A 15 -11.91 -4.01 -10.50
CA ILE A 15 -12.79 -5.15 -10.63
C ILE A 15 -12.80 -5.75 -9.24
N ASN A 16 -13.77 -5.32 -8.46
CA ASN A 16 -14.06 -5.87 -7.15
C ASN A 16 -14.37 -7.36 -7.37
N PHE A 17 -13.45 -8.26 -6.98
CA PHE A 17 -13.59 -9.70 -7.20
C PHE A 17 -14.91 -10.25 -6.60
N LYS A 18 -15.51 -9.54 -5.63
CA LYS A 18 -16.85 -9.83 -5.09
C LYS A 18 -18.00 -9.64 -6.09
N ASP A 19 -17.90 -8.71 -7.03
CA ASP A 19 -18.97 -8.44 -8.00
C ASP A 19 -18.99 -9.47 -9.14
N ILE A 20 -17.87 -10.16 -9.38
CA ILE A 20 -17.80 -11.29 -10.32
C ILE A 20 -18.29 -12.60 -9.65
N MET A 21 -17.97 -12.83 -8.38
CA MET A 21 -18.38 -14.06 -7.68
C MET A 21 -19.86 -14.09 -7.28
N THR A 22 -20.57 -12.97 -7.31
CA THR A 22 -22.01 -12.93 -7.01
C THR A 22 -22.89 -13.22 -8.22
N VAL A 23 -22.33 -13.25 -9.44
CA VAL A 23 -23.07 -13.56 -10.66
C VAL A 23 -22.66 -14.95 -11.16
N SER A 24 -23.41 -15.95 -10.68
CA SER A 24 -23.46 -17.35 -11.14
C SER A 24 -22.42 -18.33 -10.56
N ASN A 25 -22.89 -19.57 -10.31
CA ASN A 25 -22.11 -20.78 -9.97
C ASN A 25 -21.09 -21.20 -11.06
N GLN A 26 -20.58 -20.27 -11.86
CA GLN A 26 -19.63 -20.55 -12.93
C GLN A 26 -18.21 -20.40 -12.42
N LEU A 27 -17.38 -21.41 -12.68
CA LEU A 27 -15.95 -21.40 -12.37
C LEU A 27 -15.26 -20.29 -13.19
N VAL A 28 -14.98 -19.15 -12.57
CA VAL A 28 -14.20 -18.08 -13.19
C VAL A 28 -12.71 -18.40 -13.06
N VAL A 29 -12.05 -18.67 -14.19
CA VAL A 29 -10.60 -18.90 -14.23
C VAL A 29 -9.92 -17.63 -14.74
N PRO A 30 -9.18 -16.90 -13.89
CA PRO A 30 -8.45 -15.73 -14.34
C PRO A 30 -7.21 -16.18 -15.14
N VAL A 31 -7.12 -15.73 -16.40
CA VAL A 31 -6.00 -16.04 -17.29
C VAL A 31 -5.18 -14.79 -17.54
N THR A 32 -3.86 -14.92 -17.38
CA THR A 32 -2.88 -13.87 -17.72
C THR A 32 -2.45 -14.03 -19.17
N LEU A 33 -2.57 -12.97 -19.96
CA LEU A 33 -1.98 -12.95 -21.30
C LEU A 33 -0.68 -12.15 -21.29
N TRP A 34 0.40 -12.76 -21.79
CA TRP A 34 1.74 -12.17 -21.75
C TRP A 34 2.11 -11.57 -23.10
N GLY A 35 2.93 -10.53 -23.09
CA GLY A 35 3.60 -9.99 -24.27
C GLY A 35 5.01 -10.55 -24.43
N ARG A 36 5.74 -10.08 -25.44
CA ARG A 36 7.18 -10.38 -25.59
C ARG A 36 8.05 -9.76 -24.50
N ALA A 37 7.61 -8.64 -23.93
CA ALA A 37 8.32 -7.96 -22.86
C ALA A 37 8.10 -8.70 -21.53
N ALA A 38 9.17 -8.81 -20.72
CA ALA A 38 9.08 -9.38 -19.39
C ALA A 38 8.18 -8.51 -18.49
N PRO A 39 7.37 -9.12 -17.60
CA PRO A 39 6.60 -8.36 -16.62
C PRO A 39 7.51 -7.60 -15.66
N THR A 40 7.09 -6.39 -15.27
CA THR A 40 7.75 -5.61 -14.23
C THR A 40 7.43 -6.18 -12.86
N HIS A 41 8.45 -6.27 -11.99
CA HIS A 41 8.29 -6.79 -10.64
C HIS A 41 9.19 -6.05 -9.65
N CYS A 42 8.74 -4.88 -9.17
CA CYS A 42 9.45 -4.10 -8.15
C CYS A 42 9.30 -4.76 -6.78
N ILE A 43 10.32 -5.48 -6.29
CA ILE A 43 10.19 -6.29 -5.07
C ILE A 43 10.12 -5.39 -3.82
N SER A 44 8.99 -5.43 -3.12
CA SER A 44 8.77 -4.75 -1.83
C SER A 44 9.09 -5.65 -0.64
N VAL A 45 8.74 -6.93 -0.73
CA VAL A 45 8.91 -7.93 0.33
C VAL A 45 9.36 -9.26 -0.24
N ILE A 46 10.21 -9.98 0.48
CA ILE A 46 10.74 -11.29 0.09
C ILE A 46 10.71 -12.28 1.25
N CYS A 47 10.30 -13.50 0.97
CA CYS A 47 10.15 -14.58 1.94
C CYS A 47 10.66 -15.91 1.35
N LEU A 48 11.20 -16.79 2.18
CA LEU A 48 11.62 -18.15 1.80
C LEU A 48 10.82 -19.15 2.62
N THR A 49 10.22 -20.14 1.96
CA THR A 49 9.50 -21.21 2.67
C THR A 49 10.40 -22.01 3.60
N HIS A 50 9.79 -22.60 4.63
CA HIS A 50 10.51 -23.36 5.65
C HIS A 50 11.30 -24.55 5.09
N ASP A 51 10.86 -25.14 3.98
CA ASP A 51 11.57 -26.20 3.25
C ASP A 51 12.78 -25.69 2.45
N GLN A 52 12.98 -24.35 2.37
CA GLN A 52 13.96 -23.67 1.53
C GLN A 52 13.89 -24.06 0.04
N LYS A 53 12.73 -24.46 -0.46
CA LYS A 53 12.54 -24.83 -1.88
C LYS A 53 11.81 -23.77 -2.67
N THR A 54 11.08 -22.86 -2.04
CA THR A 54 10.35 -21.80 -2.76
C THR A 54 10.61 -20.43 -2.17
N ILE A 55 10.95 -19.48 -3.03
CA ILE A 55 11.06 -18.05 -2.69
C ILE A 55 9.76 -17.38 -3.14
N ILE A 56 9.26 -16.46 -2.33
CA ILE A 56 8.03 -15.73 -2.60
C ILE A 56 8.37 -14.25 -2.50
N THR A 57 8.01 -13.48 -3.51
CA THR A 57 8.26 -12.03 -3.56
C THR A 57 6.97 -11.28 -3.78
N GLY A 58 6.73 -10.23 -3.00
CA GLY A 58 5.66 -9.26 -3.22
C GLY A 58 6.17 -8.09 -4.03
N CYS A 59 5.29 -7.54 -4.87
CA CYS A 59 5.56 -6.38 -5.72
C CYS A 59 4.93 -5.13 -5.14
N ASN A 60 5.52 -3.97 -5.43
CA ASN A 60 4.92 -2.66 -5.20
C ASN A 60 3.62 -2.45 -6.02
N ASP A 61 3.40 -3.24 -7.07
CA ASP A 61 2.18 -3.18 -7.88
C ASP A 61 1.07 -4.14 -7.38
N GLY A 62 1.25 -4.78 -6.22
CA GLY A 62 0.27 -5.76 -5.68
C GLY A 62 0.44 -7.20 -6.20
N ARG A 63 1.27 -7.42 -7.22
CA ARG A 63 1.59 -8.76 -7.75
C ARG A 63 2.45 -9.55 -6.76
N ILE A 64 2.32 -10.88 -6.73
CA ILE A 64 3.19 -11.77 -5.97
C ILE A 64 3.82 -12.77 -6.93
N CYS A 65 5.14 -12.98 -6.89
CA CYS A 65 5.82 -14.01 -7.68
C CYS A 65 6.31 -15.14 -6.78
N VAL A 66 6.03 -16.38 -7.19
CA VAL A 66 6.54 -17.60 -6.58
C VAL A 66 7.65 -18.15 -7.47
N TRP A 67 8.77 -18.47 -6.83
CA TRP A 67 9.98 -18.94 -7.47
C TRP A 67 10.37 -20.30 -6.89
N ASP A 68 10.63 -21.27 -7.76
CA ASP A 68 11.25 -22.53 -7.37
C ASP A 68 12.75 -22.30 -7.16
N PHE A 69 13.25 -22.73 -6.01
CA PHE A 69 14.66 -22.70 -5.65
C PHE A 69 15.21 -24.13 -5.59
N LYS A 70 15.74 -24.59 -6.72
CA LYS A 70 16.24 -25.96 -6.87
C LYS A 70 17.69 -26.06 -6.40
N ASP A 71 17.94 -27.02 -5.52
CA ASP A 71 19.25 -27.44 -5.00
C ASP A 71 20.15 -26.29 -4.51
N LYS A 72 19.53 -25.18 -4.08
CA LYS A 72 20.21 -23.95 -3.63
C LYS A 72 21.15 -23.30 -4.65
N GLN A 73 21.02 -23.66 -5.92
CA GLN A 73 21.89 -23.20 -7.01
C GLN A 73 21.12 -22.48 -8.12
N LYS A 74 19.84 -22.80 -8.31
CA LYS A 74 19.04 -22.22 -9.39
C LYS A 74 17.70 -21.72 -8.90
N ILE A 75 17.45 -20.44 -9.13
CA ILE A 75 16.15 -19.80 -8.98
C ILE A 75 15.42 -19.92 -10.32
N ILE A 76 14.13 -20.26 -10.30
CA ILE A 76 13.30 -20.38 -11.51
C ILE A 76 11.92 -19.77 -11.18
N PRO A 77 11.43 -18.77 -11.93
CA PRO A 77 10.07 -18.29 -11.72
C PRO A 77 9.06 -19.41 -12.02
N ARG A 78 8.11 -19.64 -11.11
CA ARG A 78 7.09 -20.68 -11.22
C ARG A 78 5.75 -20.10 -11.65
N CYS A 79 5.24 -19.14 -10.90
CA CYS A 79 3.96 -18.47 -11.15
C CYS A 79 3.94 -17.04 -10.58
N LEU A 80 3.07 -16.22 -11.16
CA LEU A 80 2.67 -14.91 -10.66
C LEU A 80 1.23 -15.03 -10.15
N LEU A 81 0.98 -14.50 -8.96
CA LEU A 81 -0.31 -14.46 -8.27
C LEU A 81 -0.81 -13.02 -8.27
N PHE A 82 -2.11 -12.88 -8.52
CA PHE A 82 -2.80 -11.60 -8.62
C PHE A 82 -3.98 -11.61 -7.66
N GLY A 83 -4.06 -10.61 -6.78
CA GLY A 83 -5.15 -10.47 -5.82
C GLY A 83 -5.16 -9.12 -5.13
N HIS A 84 -3.99 -8.51 -4.91
CA HIS A 84 -3.88 -7.19 -4.29
C HIS A 84 -3.92 -6.08 -5.32
N THR A 85 -4.58 -4.97 -4.96
CA THR A 85 -4.71 -3.77 -5.78
C THR A 85 -3.65 -2.70 -5.48
N ALA A 86 -2.91 -2.85 -4.38
CA ALA A 86 -1.89 -1.91 -3.90
C ALA A 86 -0.62 -2.65 -3.42
N PRO A 87 0.48 -1.95 -3.10
CA PRO A 87 1.76 -2.57 -2.73
C PRO A 87 1.63 -3.65 -1.67
N VAL A 88 2.27 -4.81 -1.90
CA VAL A 88 2.33 -5.88 -0.89
C VAL A 88 3.37 -5.50 0.16
N LEU A 89 2.93 -5.24 1.39
CA LEU A 89 3.82 -4.80 2.48
C LEU A 89 4.39 -5.98 3.26
N CYS A 90 3.61 -7.05 3.43
CA CYS A 90 4.00 -8.19 4.25
C CYS A 90 3.69 -9.52 3.58
N LEU A 91 4.57 -10.50 3.84
CA LEU A 91 4.37 -11.89 3.50
C LEU A 91 4.67 -12.74 4.73
N SER A 92 3.83 -13.72 5.01
CA SER A 92 3.98 -14.65 6.14
C SER A 92 3.57 -16.05 5.73
N HIS A 93 4.21 -17.06 6.31
CA HIS A 93 3.75 -18.44 6.17
C HIS A 93 2.46 -18.63 6.97
N GLY A 94 1.51 -19.38 6.39
CA GLY A 94 0.29 -19.79 7.09
C GLY A 94 0.52 -20.96 8.05
N SER A 95 1.65 -21.66 7.96
CA SER A 95 1.96 -22.67 8.97
C SER A 95 3.46 -22.89 9.19
N VAL A 96 3.77 -23.42 10.38
CA VAL A 96 5.10 -23.76 10.91
C VAL A 96 5.49 -25.18 10.51
N ALA A 97 4.51 -26.02 10.15
CA ALA A 97 4.77 -27.35 9.61
C ALA A 97 5.52 -27.23 8.26
N THR A 98 6.52 -28.08 8.05
CA THR A 98 7.39 -28.07 6.86
C THR A 98 6.65 -28.30 5.56
N ASP A 99 5.46 -28.90 5.64
CA ASP A 99 4.72 -29.41 4.48
C ASP A 99 3.54 -28.50 4.09
N SER A 100 3.22 -27.49 4.90
CA SER A 100 2.10 -26.61 4.61
C SER A 100 2.49 -25.56 3.57
N THR A 101 1.73 -25.52 2.49
CA THR A 101 1.94 -24.64 1.33
C THR A 101 1.14 -23.34 1.43
N LEU A 102 0.72 -22.96 2.64
CA LEU A 102 -0.10 -21.78 2.86
C LEU A 102 0.76 -20.53 3.01
N LEU A 103 0.37 -19.46 2.32
CA LEU A 103 0.98 -18.14 2.37
C LEU A 103 -0.10 -17.11 2.67
N VAL A 104 0.22 -16.18 3.56
CA VAL A 104 -0.59 -15.02 3.86
C VAL A 104 0.13 -13.78 3.36
N SER A 105 -0.59 -12.90 2.68
CA SER A 105 -0.07 -11.63 2.18
C SER A 105 -0.98 -10.48 2.55
N SER A 106 -0.40 -9.30 2.81
CA SER A 106 -1.15 -8.08 3.10
C SER A 106 -0.67 -6.90 2.26
N SER A 107 -1.62 -6.05 1.88
CA SER A 107 -1.44 -4.88 1.03
C SER A 107 -1.62 -3.56 1.79
N GLU A 108 -1.06 -2.48 1.26
CA GLU A 108 -1.27 -1.10 1.74
C GLU A 108 -2.75 -0.68 1.70
N ALA A 109 -3.56 -1.27 0.81
CA ALA A 109 -5.00 -1.00 0.74
C ALA A 109 -5.83 -1.70 1.85
N GLY A 110 -5.17 -2.37 2.80
CA GLY A 110 -5.83 -3.16 3.86
C GLY A 110 -6.36 -4.52 3.40
N GLU A 111 -6.03 -4.94 2.18
CA GLU A 111 -6.37 -6.25 1.64
C GLU A 111 -5.42 -7.31 2.21
N MET A 112 -5.98 -8.40 2.72
CA MET A 112 -5.26 -9.54 3.23
C MET A 112 -5.76 -10.81 2.56
N SER A 113 -4.86 -11.63 2.05
CA SER A 113 -5.22 -12.81 1.25
C SER A 113 -4.42 -14.04 1.68
N LEU A 114 -5.11 -15.18 1.74
CA LEU A 114 -4.54 -16.51 1.96
C LEU A 114 -4.38 -17.22 0.62
N TRP A 115 -3.21 -17.81 0.40
CA TRP A 115 -2.81 -18.45 -0.86
C TRP A 115 -2.33 -19.87 -0.62
N ASP A 116 -2.64 -20.76 -1.56
CA ASP A 116 -1.95 -22.04 -1.69
C ASP A 116 -0.80 -21.89 -2.69
N VAL A 117 0.44 -22.05 -2.22
CA VAL A 117 1.68 -21.94 -2.99
C VAL A 117 1.83 -23.08 -4.02
N THR A 118 1.17 -24.23 -3.82
CA THR A 118 1.24 -25.34 -4.80
C THR A 118 0.58 -24.97 -6.11
N ASP A 119 -0.68 -24.58 -6.06
CA ASP A 119 -1.51 -24.31 -7.23
C ASP A 119 -1.64 -22.81 -7.54
N GLY A 120 -1.18 -21.93 -6.64
CA GLY A 120 -1.29 -20.48 -6.78
C GLY A 120 -2.71 -19.95 -6.60
N ARG A 121 -3.59 -20.71 -5.95
CA ARG A 121 -4.99 -20.30 -5.73
C ARG A 121 -5.09 -19.39 -4.52
N CYS A 122 -5.90 -18.34 -4.65
CA CYS A 122 -6.36 -17.59 -3.49
C CYS A 122 -7.47 -18.39 -2.80
N LEU A 123 -7.29 -18.69 -1.52
CA LEU A 123 -8.25 -19.43 -0.71
C LEU A 123 -9.25 -18.47 -0.04
N GLU A 124 -8.73 -17.40 0.56
CA GLU A 124 -9.52 -16.40 1.27
C GLU A 124 -8.98 -14.99 1.00
N THR A 125 -9.85 -14.00 1.01
CA THR A 125 -9.47 -12.57 0.91
C THR A 125 -10.40 -11.71 1.75
N VAL A 126 -9.81 -10.92 2.65
CA VAL A 126 -10.51 -10.03 3.56
C VAL A 126 -9.95 -8.62 3.39
N LYS A 127 -10.83 -7.61 3.40
CA LYS A 127 -10.41 -6.20 3.43
C LYS A 127 -10.67 -5.66 4.83
N LEU A 128 -9.58 -5.34 5.53
CA LEU A 128 -9.60 -4.79 6.88
C LEU A 128 -9.38 -3.27 6.83
N PRO A 129 -9.85 -2.51 7.82
CA PRO A 129 -9.56 -1.08 7.95
C PRO A 129 -8.12 -0.80 8.43
N TYR A 130 -7.29 -1.84 8.57
CA TYR A 130 -5.94 -1.77 9.12
C TYR A 130 -4.89 -1.98 8.03
N ILE A 131 -3.81 -1.19 8.08
CA ILE A 131 -2.65 -1.35 7.21
C ILE A 131 -1.54 -2.05 7.99
N HIS A 132 -1.26 -3.30 7.65
CA HIS A 132 -0.23 -4.11 8.32
C HIS A 132 1.16 -3.82 7.73
N THR A 133 2.15 -3.63 8.61
CA THR A 133 3.57 -3.42 8.25
C THR A 133 4.44 -4.64 8.55
N ALA A 134 4.01 -5.51 9.47
CA ALA A 134 4.61 -6.82 9.68
C ALA A 134 3.59 -7.86 10.16
N ILE A 135 3.81 -9.10 9.74
CA ILE A 135 3.02 -10.28 10.12
C ILE A 135 3.98 -11.34 10.64
N HIS A 136 3.70 -11.85 11.84
CA HIS A 136 4.50 -12.84 12.52
C HIS A 136 3.67 -14.10 12.78
N PRO A 137 3.93 -15.22 12.08
CA PRO A 137 3.27 -16.47 12.34
C PRO A 137 3.90 -17.13 13.57
N TYR A 138 3.07 -17.50 14.54
CA TYR A 138 3.56 -18.11 15.78
C TYR A 138 2.61 -19.17 16.31
N GLN A 139 3.17 -20.29 16.77
CA GLN A 139 2.42 -21.34 17.43
C GLN A 139 2.33 -21.05 18.93
N THR A 140 1.17 -20.59 19.39
CA THR A 140 0.91 -20.29 20.80
C THR A 140 0.91 -21.54 21.67
N SER A 141 1.27 -21.38 22.94
CA SER A 141 1.26 -22.43 23.94
C SER A 141 -0.18 -22.87 24.23
N GLY A 142 -0.40 -24.18 24.39
CA GLY A 142 -1.73 -24.74 24.67
C GLY A 142 -2.62 -24.98 23.44
N THR A 143 -2.30 -24.44 22.26
CA THR A 143 -3.06 -24.68 21.03
C THR A 143 -2.22 -25.35 19.94
N SER A 144 -2.82 -26.27 19.20
CA SER A 144 -2.19 -26.83 17.99
C SER A 144 -2.08 -25.80 16.87
N ASP A 145 -2.94 -24.79 16.91
CA ASP A 145 -3.17 -23.88 15.79
C ASP A 145 -2.20 -22.71 15.82
N ILE A 146 -1.86 -22.23 14.63
CA ILE A 146 -0.92 -21.13 14.43
C ILE A 146 -1.73 -19.86 14.32
N ARG A 147 -1.30 -18.83 15.06
CA ARG A 147 -1.91 -17.52 15.05
C ARG A 147 -0.98 -16.54 14.36
N LEU A 148 -1.58 -15.55 13.69
CA LEU A 148 -0.86 -14.44 13.07
C LEU A 148 -0.86 -13.26 14.03
N PHE A 149 0.33 -12.78 14.38
CA PHE A 149 0.50 -11.54 15.13
C PHE A 149 0.86 -10.42 14.17
N CYS A 150 -0.01 -9.41 14.09
CA CYS A 150 0.09 -8.36 13.10
C CYS A 150 0.22 -7.00 13.76
N ASN A 151 1.23 -6.23 13.33
CA ASN A 151 1.37 -4.82 13.63
C ASN A 151 1.36 -3.99 12.35
N GLY A 152 1.09 -2.70 12.53
CA GLY A 152 0.87 -1.80 11.42
C GLY A 152 0.80 -0.34 11.86
N TYR A 153 0.15 0.49 11.04
CA TYR A 153 -0.13 1.89 11.35
C TYR A 153 -1.33 2.02 12.31
N TYR A 154 -1.27 1.29 13.42
CA TYR A 154 -2.26 1.28 14.49
C TYR A 154 -1.57 0.90 15.81
N ALA A 155 -2.19 1.28 16.94
CA ALA A 155 -1.55 1.17 18.25
C ALA A 155 -1.60 -0.24 18.87
N GLU A 156 -2.55 -1.05 18.44
CA GLU A 156 -2.80 -2.38 18.97
C GLU A 156 -2.00 -3.44 18.20
N ILE A 157 -1.87 -4.64 18.75
CA ILE A 157 -1.37 -5.81 18.01
C ILE A 157 -2.56 -6.70 17.74
N LEU A 158 -2.82 -7.00 16.47
CA LEU A 158 -3.95 -7.85 16.09
C LEU A 158 -3.50 -9.31 16.08
N VAL A 159 -4.24 -10.17 16.77
CA VAL A 159 -4.02 -11.62 16.73
C VAL A 159 -5.12 -12.24 15.89
N MET A 160 -4.75 -12.88 14.79
CA MET A 160 -5.68 -13.39 13.78
C MET A 160 -5.55 -14.89 13.58
N ASP A 161 -6.64 -15.51 13.15
CA ASP A 161 -6.62 -16.88 12.64
C ASP A 161 -6.05 -16.92 11.21
N VAL A 162 -5.25 -17.93 10.89
CA VAL A 162 -4.62 -18.06 9.57
C VAL A 162 -5.67 -18.40 8.50
N LEU A 163 -6.62 -19.28 8.81
CA LEU A 163 -7.51 -19.85 7.81
C LEU A 163 -8.63 -18.89 7.44
N THR A 164 -9.25 -18.24 8.42
CA THR A 164 -10.36 -17.31 8.17
C THR A 164 -9.91 -15.85 8.01
N LEU A 165 -8.68 -15.53 8.43
CA LEU A 165 -8.16 -14.15 8.49
C LEU A 165 -8.99 -13.22 9.40
N ASP A 166 -9.78 -13.79 10.33
CA ASP A 166 -10.53 -13.02 11.31
C ASP A 166 -9.66 -12.64 12.51
N VAL A 167 -9.96 -11.48 13.10
CA VAL A 167 -9.35 -11.04 14.36
C VAL A 167 -9.91 -11.86 15.51
N LEU A 168 -9.04 -12.60 16.20
CA LEU A 168 -9.38 -13.38 17.38
C LEU A 168 -9.44 -12.51 18.62
N PHE A 169 -8.41 -11.70 18.86
CA PHE A 169 -8.32 -10.74 19.97
C PHE A 169 -7.22 -9.71 19.68
N THR A 170 -7.16 -8.66 20.48
CA THR A 170 -6.19 -7.57 20.33
C THR A 170 -5.29 -7.48 21.56
N LEU A 171 -4.01 -7.16 21.36
CA LEU A 171 -3.12 -6.75 22.44
C LEU A 171 -3.11 -5.22 22.47
N SER A 172 -3.77 -4.66 23.47
CA SER A 172 -3.89 -3.22 23.64
C SER A 172 -2.92 -2.74 24.71
N SER A 173 -2.55 -1.47 24.63
CA SER A 173 -1.69 -0.82 25.62
C SER A 173 -2.48 0.24 26.37
N ARG A 174 -2.38 0.23 27.70
CA ARG A 174 -2.96 1.27 28.56
C ARG A 174 -1.98 2.43 28.73
N VAL A 175 -0.69 2.14 28.66
CA VAL A 175 0.39 3.10 28.88
C VAL A 175 0.87 3.63 27.52
N ASN A 176 0.39 4.83 27.17
CA ASN A 176 0.75 5.56 25.95
C ASN A 176 0.48 4.74 24.65
N PRO A 177 -0.79 4.61 24.22
CA PRO A 177 -1.13 3.89 23.00
C PRO A 177 -0.53 4.62 21.80
N ASP A 178 0.29 3.90 21.03
CA ASP A 178 1.06 4.45 19.91
C ASP A 178 1.41 3.31 18.95
N TRP A 179 1.74 3.62 17.70
CA TRP A 179 2.01 2.65 16.66
C TRP A 179 3.13 1.68 17.04
N MET A 180 2.92 0.40 16.74
CA MET A 180 3.89 -0.65 17.04
C MET A 180 4.86 -0.84 15.87
N SER A 181 6.10 -0.39 16.04
CA SER A 181 7.16 -0.49 15.03
C SER A 181 7.62 -1.93 14.80
N ALA A 182 7.81 -2.70 15.87
CA ALA A 182 8.30 -4.07 15.78
C ALA A 182 7.79 -4.93 16.93
N ILE A 183 7.66 -6.24 16.66
CA ILE A 183 7.28 -7.24 17.64
C ILE A 183 8.24 -8.42 17.55
N HIS A 184 8.52 -9.04 18.69
CA HIS A 184 9.17 -10.34 18.76
C HIS A 184 8.49 -11.22 19.82
N ILE A 185 8.27 -12.48 19.48
CA ILE A 185 7.57 -13.45 20.33
C ILE A 185 8.57 -14.50 20.80
N LEU A 186 8.57 -14.80 22.10
CA LEU A 186 9.52 -15.70 22.72
C LEU A 186 8.86 -16.64 23.72
N ARG A 187 9.27 -17.92 23.68
CA ARG A 187 8.90 -18.94 24.67
C ARG A 187 10.06 -19.12 25.65
N PRO A 188 9.91 -18.74 26.94
CA PRO A 188 10.98 -18.85 27.91
C PRO A 188 11.33 -20.31 28.19
N SER A 189 12.60 -20.68 27.98
CA SER A 189 13.12 -22.05 28.14
C SER A 189 12.95 -22.67 29.55
N LYS A 190 12.83 -21.84 30.59
CA LYS A 190 12.68 -22.29 31.99
C LYS A 190 11.25 -22.57 32.41
N SER A 191 10.28 -22.03 31.67
CA SER A 191 8.86 -22.32 31.90
C SER A 191 8.52 -23.52 31.02
N GLN A 192 8.02 -24.61 31.61
CA GLN A 192 7.59 -25.80 30.85
C GLN A 192 6.33 -25.48 30.03
N GLY A 193 6.44 -24.65 28.99
CA GLY A 193 5.43 -24.42 27.97
C GLY A 193 4.10 -23.82 28.44
N THR A 194 4.06 -23.12 29.59
CA THR A 194 2.78 -22.62 30.16
C THR A 194 2.40 -21.22 29.71
N TYR A 195 3.36 -20.38 29.29
CA TYR A 195 3.08 -19.04 28.80
C TYR A 195 4.10 -18.58 27.74
N ASP A 196 3.64 -17.75 26.81
CA ASP A 196 4.45 -17.07 25.81
C ASP A 196 4.58 -15.59 26.14
N VAL A 197 5.73 -15.00 25.82
CA VAL A 197 5.99 -13.58 26.08
C VAL A 197 6.13 -12.86 24.74
N ILE A 198 5.45 -11.72 24.63
CA ILE A 198 5.52 -10.84 23.47
C ILE A 198 6.20 -9.56 23.89
N VAL A 199 7.24 -9.18 23.14
CA VAL A 199 7.94 -7.92 23.32
C VAL A 199 7.65 -7.06 22.11
N GLY A 200 6.98 -5.94 22.34
CA GLY A 200 6.67 -4.95 21.31
C GLY A 200 7.42 -3.65 21.56
N LEU A 201 7.71 -2.96 20.47
CA LEU A 201 8.37 -1.66 20.48
C LEU A 201 7.49 -0.63 19.79
N SER A 202 7.13 0.44 20.50
CA SER A 202 6.35 1.54 19.92
C SER A 202 7.23 2.53 19.15
N ALA A 203 6.61 3.29 18.25
CA ALA A 203 7.25 4.37 17.51
C ALA A 203 7.82 5.47 18.44
N SER A 204 7.13 5.75 19.54
CA SER A 204 7.56 6.63 20.64
C SER A 204 8.72 6.10 21.48
N GLY A 205 9.20 4.87 21.25
CA GLY A 205 10.34 4.29 21.97
C GLY A 205 9.98 3.69 23.32
N TYR A 206 8.76 3.16 23.49
CA TYR A 206 8.41 2.32 24.63
C TYR A 206 8.56 0.85 24.27
N VAL A 207 9.22 0.09 25.15
CA VAL A 207 9.18 -1.38 25.11
C VAL A 207 8.04 -1.84 26.00
N LYS A 208 7.18 -2.67 25.42
CA LYS A 208 5.95 -3.19 26.04
C LYS A 208 6.01 -4.71 26.05
N ILE A 209 5.54 -5.31 27.14
CA ILE A 209 5.62 -6.75 27.39
C ILE A 209 4.21 -7.27 27.67
N TRP A 210 3.82 -8.32 26.94
CA TRP A 210 2.58 -9.06 27.19
C TRP A 210 2.91 -10.52 27.49
N THR A 211 2.20 -11.12 28.44
CA THR A 211 2.20 -12.56 28.70
C THR A 211 0.92 -13.19 28.19
N LEU A 212 1.04 -14.28 27.43
CA LEU A 212 -0.06 -15.07 26.90
C LEU A 212 -0.05 -16.45 27.53
N ASN A 213 -1.22 -16.91 27.98
CA ASN A 213 -1.41 -18.19 28.64
C ASN A 213 -2.13 -19.21 27.74
N GLY A 214 -2.50 -18.83 26.51
CA GLY A 214 -3.13 -19.70 25.52
C GLY A 214 -4.63 -19.92 25.70
N SER A 215 -5.23 -19.32 26.74
CA SER A 215 -6.65 -19.42 27.10
C SER A 215 -7.41 -18.11 26.91
N GLU A 216 -6.91 -17.22 26.06
CA GLU A 216 -7.52 -15.91 25.82
C GLU A 216 -8.89 -16.04 25.15
N SER A 217 -9.85 -15.26 25.64
CA SER A 217 -11.22 -15.15 25.10
C SER A 217 -11.21 -14.44 23.74
N LYS A 218 -12.08 -14.91 22.84
CA LYS A 218 -12.31 -14.22 21.56
C LYS A 218 -12.91 -12.82 21.83
N ASN A 219 -12.39 -11.81 21.16
CA ASN A 219 -12.80 -10.40 21.15
C ASN A 219 -12.53 -9.59 22.44
N GLU A 220 -11.79 -10.11 23.41
CA GLU A 220 -11.38 -9.30 24.58
C GLU A 220 -9.94 -8.78 24.42
N PRO A 221 -9.69 -7.49 24.69
CA PRO A 221 -8.34 -6.94 24.61
C PRO A 221 -7.48 -7.44 25.78
N VAL A 222 -6.31 -7.99 25.45
CA VAL A 222 -5.28 -8.34 26.43
C VAL A 222 -4.37 -7.14 26.64
N TYR A 223 -4.16 -6.76 27.89
CA TYR A 223 -3.34 -5.62 28.25
C TYR A 223 -1.91 -6.02 28.60
N GLU A 224 -0.99 -5.08 28.43
CA GLU A 224 0.42 -5.25 28.75
C GLU A 224 0.66 -5.43 30.27
N ASP A 225 1.68 -6.21 30.62
CA ASP A 225 2.13 -6.42 32.00
C ASP A 225 3.12 -5.34 32.43
N GLU A 226 4.05 -4.98 31.54
CA GLU A 226 5.05 -3.95 31.78
C GLU A 226 5.28 -3.08 30.54
N SER A 227 5.48 -1.78 30.77
CA SER A 227 5.85 -0.80 29.74
C SER A 227 6.96 0.10 30.28
N LYS A 228 8.07 0.19 29.55
CA LYS A 228 9.22 1.03 29.93
C LYS A 228 9.75 1.83 28.75
N PRO A 229 10.05 3.13 28.92
CA PRO A 229 10.69 3.91 27.86
C PRO A 229 12.14 3.50 27.69
N ILE A 230 12.59 3.40 26.44
CA ILE A 230 14.00 3.24 26.08
C ILE A 230 14.54 4.54 25.51
N ARG A 231 15.84 4.80 25.68
CA ARG A 231 16.50 6.03 25.19
C ARG A 231 16.75 6.05 23.68
N CYS A 232 16.35 4.99 22.97
CA CYS A 232 16.62 4.82 21.55
C CYS A 232 15.45 5.40 20.74
N LEU A 233 15.69 6.49 20.02
CA LEU A 233 14.73 7.10 19.11
C LEU A 233 14.73 6.36 17.75
N ASN A 234 13.58 6.30 17.08
CA ASN A 234 13.39 5.73 15.74
C ASN A 234 13.86 4.26 15.60
N ALA A 235 13.45 3.42 16.53
CA ALA A 235 13.71 2.00 16.46
C ALA A 235 12.76 1.31 15.47
N LEU A 236 13.34 0.62 14.48
CA LEU A 236 12.62 0.01 13.36
C LEU A 236 12.43 -1.49 13.53
N LYS A 237 13.40 -2.19 14.13
CA LYS A 237 13.37 -3.64 14.28
C LYS A 237 13.79 -4.04 15.69
N LEU A 238 13.09 -5.02 16.23
CA LEU A 238 13.40 -5.65 17.50
C LEU A 238 13.51 -7.16 17.27
N THR A 239 14.63 -7.73 17.69
CA THR A 239 14.89 -9.16 17.56
C THR A 239 15.50 -9.68 18.85
N CYS A 240 14.90 -10.70 19.47
CA CYS A 240 15.49 -11.36 20.62
C CYS A 240 16.42 -12.48 20.15
N CYS A 241 17.53 -12.69 20.86
CA CYS A 241 18.46 -13.75 20.54
C CYS A 241 17.82 -15.11 20.84
N SER A 242 17.65 -15.95 19.81
CA SER A 242 17.08 -17.29 19.96
C SER A 242 17.95 -18.24 20.80
N TYR A 243 19.25 -17.98 20.87
CA TYR A 243 20.23 -18.85 21.56
C TYR A 243 20.24 -18.68 23.07
N ASN A 244 20.16 -17.44 23.55
CA ASN A 244 20.24 -17.13 24.99
C ASN A 244 18.92 -16.61 25.58
N GLN A 245 17.99 -16.14 24.74
CA GLN A 245 16.70 -15.55 25.12
C GLN A 245 16.80 -14.37 26.11
N ARG A 246 18.00 -13.81 26.31
CA ARG A 246 18.31 -12.75 27.28
C ARG A 246 18.85 -11.48 26.64
N THR A 247 19.36 -11.59 25.41
CA THR A 247 19.86 -10.44 24.66
C THR A 247 18.83 -10.01 23.62
N VAL A 248 18.55 -8.71 23.56
CA VAL A 248 17.66 -8.11 22.56
C VAL A 248 18.49 -7.17 21.68
N LEU A 249 18.34 -7.31 20.36
CA LEU A 249 18.89 -6.41 19.37
C LEU A 249 17.80 -5.42 18.95
N ILE A 250 18.07 -4.13 19.09
CA ILE A 250 17.21 -3.05 18.63
C ILE A 250 17.95 -2.27 17.55
N VAL A 251 17.39 -2.23 16.35
CA VAL A 251 17.96 -1.50 15.21
C VAL A 251 17.27 -0.15 15.09
N CYS A 252 18.05 0.93 15.19
CA CYS A 252 17.55 2.31 15.15
C CYS A 252 18.14 3.06 13.96
N THR A 253 17.38 3.99 13.41
CA THR A 253 17.89 4.87 12.35
C THR A 253 18.52 6.13 12.94
N LYS A 254 19.74 6.45 12.51
CA LYS A 254 20.41 7.73 12.78
C LYS A 254 20.66 8.42 11.45
N TYR A 255 20.61 9.76 11.44
CA TYR A 255 20.49 10.64 10.27
C TYR A 255 21.33 10.34 9.01
N TRP A 256 22.42 9.56 9.08
CA TRP A 256 23.36 9.37 7.95
C TRP A 256 23.47 7.93 7.42
N GLN A 257 23.09 6.91 8.20
CA GLN A 257 23.03 5.51 7.74
C GLN A 257 21.71 4.92 8.20
N ARG A 258 20.81 4.67 7.24
CA ARG A 258 19.49 4.10 7.52
C ARG A 258 19.62 2.58 7.50
N TRP A 259 19.67 2.00 8.69
CA TRP A 259 19.56 0.56 8.89
C TRP A 259 18.10 0.15 8.70
N LEU A 260 17.84 -0.93 7.96
CA LEU A 260 16.49 -1.46 7.74
C LEU A 260 16.14 -2.58 8.71
N GLY A 261 17.13 -3.38 9.15
CA GLY A 261 16.89 -4.48 10.06
C GLY A 261 18.17 -5.21 10.47
N GLY A 262 18.00 -6.22 11.31
CA GLY A 262 19.09 -7.06 11.81
C GLY A 262 18.59 -8.29 12.57
N ASP A 263 19.45 -9.30 12.65
CA ASP A 263 19.19 -10.56 13.35
C ASP A 263 20.49 -11.17 13.93
N PHE A 264 20.37 -12.17 14.79
CA PHE A 264 21.46 -12.92 15.38
C PHE A 264 21.87 -14.11 14.51
N LEU A 265 23.18 -14.24 14.27
CA LEU A 265 23.80 -15.42 13.65
C LEU A 265 24.25 -16.44 14.69
N ALA A 266 24.60 -15.96 15.89
CA ALA A 266 25.01 -16.75 17.06
C ALA A 266 24.74 -15.89 18.32
N SER A 267 25.02 -16.41 19.52
CA SER A 267 24.93 -15.64 20.76
C SER A 267 25.81 -14.39 20.76
N ASP A 268 26.92 -14.40 20.02
CA ASP A 268 27.92 -13.32 19.94
C ASP A 268 28.10 -12.75 18.52
N LYS A 269 27.28 -13.15 17.53
CA LYS A 269 27.40 -12.69 16.14
C LYS A 269 26.06 -12.15 15.64
N VAL A 270 26.07 -10.99 15.02
CA VAL A 270 24.88 -10.32 14.48
C VAL A 270 25.08 -9.93 13.03
N ILE A 271 23.98 -9.96 12.26
CA ILE A 271 23.89 -9.43 10.91
C ILE A 271 22.97 -8.22 10.91
N ILE A 272 23.39 -7.13 10.27
CA ILE A 272 22.60 -5.90 10.15
C ILE A 272 22.66 -5.44 8.69
N TRP A 273 21.55 -4.99 8.13
CA TRP A 273 21.48 -4.55 6.73
C TRP A 273 20.93 -3.14 6.59
N SER A 274 21.42 -2.43 5.57
CA SER A 274 21.09 -1.03 5.29
C SER A 274 20.20 -0.87 4.06
N ASP A 275 19.63 0.33 3.92
CA ASP A 275 18.86 0.78 2.75
C ASP A 275 19.64 0.76 1.43
N SER A 276 20.98 0.79 1.49
CA SER A 276 21.85 0.59 0.32
C SER A 276 21.86 -0.84 -0.23
N GLY A 277 21.23 -1.79 0.47
CA GLY A 277 21.20 -3.20 0.09
C GLY A 277 22.47 -3.98 0.42
N LYS A 278 23.28 -3.46 1.36
CA LYS A 278 24.46 -4.12 1.92
C LYS A 278 24.12 -4.73 3.28
N ALA A 279 24.66 -5.91 3.57
CA ALA A 279 24.58 -6.52 4.89
C ALA A 279 25.97 -6.62 5.52
N TYR A 280 26.04 -6.43 6.83
CA TYR A 280 27.26 -6.31 7.60
C TYR A 280 27.22 -7.34 8.74
N LEU A 281 28.28 -8.13 8.86
CA LEU A 281 28.39 -9.15 9.88
C LEU A 281 29.35 -8.71 10.97
N PHE A 282 28.84 -8.63 12.19
CA PHE A 282 29.57 -8.18 13.36
C PHE A 282 29.73 -9.31 14.38
N LYS A 283 30.92 -9.38 14.99
CA LYS A 283 31.14 -10.10 16.25
C LYS A 283 31.01 -9.12 17.41
N LEU A 284 30.10 -9.42 18.33
CA LEU A 284 29.86 -8.65 19.55
C LEU A 284 30.99 -8.92 20.57
N PRO A 285 31.37 -7.90 21.37
CA PRO A 285 32.33 -8.09 22.43
C PRO A 285 31.74 -8.94 23.57
N THR A 286 32.63 -9.62 24.31
CA THR A 286 32.26 -10.61 25.35
C THR A 286 31.44 -9.99 26.48
N ASN A 287 31.71 -8.73 26.82
CA ASN A 287 30.98 -7.96 27.83
C ASN A 287 29.48 -7.73 27.52
N CYS A 288 29.06 -7.84 26.25
CA CYS A 288 27.66 -7.71 25.83
C CYS A 288 26.91 -9.05 25.79
N ASN A 289 27.62 -10.17 25.89
CA ASN A 289 27.01 -11.49 25.87
C ASN A 289 26.61 -11.92 27.29
N ALA A 290 25.31 -12.15 27.50
CA ALA A 290 24.75 -12.55 28.80
C ALA A 290 25.31 -13.88 29.34
N ASP A 291 25.85 -14.73 28.45
CA ASP A 291 26.41 -16.03 28.83
C ASP A 291 27.90 -15.98 29.17
N SER A 292 28.55 -14.82 28.96
CA SER A 292 29.97 -14.67 29.26
C SER A 292 30.18 -14.32 30.74
N LYS A 293 31.31 -14.76 31.30
CA LYS A 293 31.73 -14.37 32.67
C LYS A 293 32.09 -12.88 32.78
N GLU A 294 32.23 -12.19 31.64
CA GLU A 294 32.62 -10.78 31.55
C GLU A 294 31.42 -9.85 31.34
N PHE A 295 30.20 -10.39 31.34
CA PHE A 295 28.96 -9.62 31.23
C PHE A 295 28.90 -8.52 32.30
N HIS A 296 28.62 -7.28 31.88
CA HIS A 296 28.63 -6.06 32.72
C HIS A 296 29.99 -5.62 33.32
N ASN A 297 31.12 -6.25 32.99
CA ASN A 297 32.42 -5.68 33.35
C ASN A 297 32.68 -4.40 32.55
N LYS A 298 33.31 -3.39 33.18
CA LYS A 298 33.69 -2.13 32.51
C LYS A 298 34.57 -2.46 31.29
N SER A 299 34.09 -2.08 30.11
CA SER A 299 34.79 -2.29 28.83
C SER A 299 36.21 -1.75 28.93
N LYS A 300 37.22 -2.56 28.55
CA LYS A 300 38.52 -2.01 28.21
C LYS A 300 38.31 -1.15 26.96
N SER A 301 39.08 -0.09 26.77
CA SER A 301 38.94 0.90 25.67
C SER A 301 39.01 0.33 24.23
N VAL A 302 39.06 -1.00 24.08
CA VAL A 302 39.24 -1.78 22.84
C VAL A 302 38.01 -2.66 22.52
N ASP A 303 36.95 -2.63 23.34
CA ASP A 303 35.76 -3.49 23.18
C ASP A 303 34.71 -2.88 22.23
N GLN A 304 35.11 -2.65 20.97
CA GLN A 304 34.17 -2.33 19.89
C GLN A 304 33.75 -3.61 19.14
N PRO A 305 32.52 -3.66 18.58
CA PRO A 305 32.10 -4.77 17.74
C PRO A 305 33.00 -4.89 16.49
N ILE A 306 33.37 -6.13 16.15
CA ILE A 306 34.31 -6.40 15.06
C ILE A 306 33.51 -6.70 13.79
N LEU A 307 33.57 -5.81 12.80
CA LEU A 307 33.10 -6.08 11.45
C LEU A 307 34.07 -7.06 10.76
N TYR A 308 33.58 -8.24 10.38
CA TYR A 308 34.43 -9.25 9.73
C TYR A 308 34.05 -9.53 8.27
N SER A 309 32.79 -9.30 7.88
CA SER A 309 32.34 -9.52 6.50
C SER A 309 31.24 -8.55 6.07
N ILE A 310 31.23 -8.24 4.77
CA ILE A 310 30.20 -7.46 4.11
C ILE A 310 29.63 -8.27 2.94
N LEU A 311 28.31 -8.36 2.87
CA LEU A 311 27.58 -8.88 1.71
C LEU A 311 27.13 -7.70 0.86
N ALA A 312 27.60 -7.64 -0.38
CA ALA A 312 27.22 -6.60 -1.33
C ALA A 312 27.06 -7.17 -2.72
N VAL A 313 26.12 -6.61 -3.47
CA VAL A 313 26.00 -6.85 -4.92
C VAL A 313 26.95 -5.88 -5.63
N PRO A 314 27.79 -6.34 -6.58
CA PRO A 314 28.80 -5.50 -7.24
C PRO A 314 28.25 -4.44 -8.21
N SER A 315 26.93 -4.32 -8.36
CA SER A 315 26.31 -3.36 -9.28
C SER A 315 26.09 -1.98 -8.63
N ASP A 316 26.62 -0.92 -9.23
CA ASP A 316 26.42 0.48 -8.81
C ASP A 316 25.16 1.12 -9.43
N LYS A 317 24.20 0.30 -9.87
CA LYS A 317 22.94 0.80 -10.44
C LYS A 317 22.10 1.43 -9.33
N ARG A 318 21.73 2.70 -9.48
CA ARG A 318 20.75 3.34 -8.59
C ARG A 318 19.40 2.63 -8.75
N LEU A 319 18.87 2.15 -7.63
CA LEU A 319 17.56 1.52 -7.54
C LEU A 319 16.48 2.60 -7.38
N LEU A 320 15.27 2.32 -7.87
CA LEU A 320 14.10 3.20 -7.69
C LEU A 320 13.66 3.26 -6.23
N CYS A 321 13.71 2.11 -5.56
CA CYS A 321 13.35 1.92 -4.16
C CYS A 321 14.46 1.13 -3.44
N PRO A 322 14.61 1.29 -2.11
CA PRO A 322 15.54 0.48 -1.33
C PRO A 322 15.17 -1.01 -1.46
N PRO A 323 16.17 -1.91 -1.57
CA PRO A 323 15.90 -3.32 -1.73
C PRO A 323 15.38 -3.94 -0.44
N SER A 324 14.53 -4.95 -0.58
CA SER A 324 14.00 -5.73 0.54
C SER A 324 14.97 -6.84 0.91
N LEU A 325 15.34 -6.96 2.19
CA LEU A 325 16.20 -8.04 2.69
C LEU A 325 15.48 -8.86 3.74
N SER A 326 15.68 -10.18 3.66
CA SER A 326 15.12 -11.14 4.59
C SER A 326 16.20 -12.15 5.00
N PHE A 327 16.39 -12.32 6.31
CA PHE A 327 17.32 -13.28 6.87
C PHE A 327 16.59 -14.58 7.22
N VAL A 328 17.19 -15.70 6.85
CA VAL A 328 16.67 -17.04 7.15
C VAL A 328 17.61 -17.73 8.13
N PRO A 329 17.17 -17.98 9.38
CA PRO A 329 17.99 -18.68 10.37
C PRO A 329 18.15 -20.16 9.98
N ALA A 330 19.23 -20.78 10.47
CA ALA A 330 19.46 -22.22 10.26
C ALA A 330 18.39 -23.05 11.00
N ARG A 331 17.78 -23.99 10.28
CA ARG A 331 16.84 -24.98 10.84
C ARG A 331 17.22 -26.38 10.35
N GLY A 332 17.50 -27.30 11.28
CA GLY A 332 17.91 -28.67 10.95
C GLY A 332 19.19 -28.73 10.12
N HIS A 333 19.14 -29.38 8.96
CA HIS A 333 20.27 -29.50 8.02
C HIS A 333 20.47 -28.27 7.11
N HIS A 334 19.63 -27.25 7.23
CA HIS A 334 19.68 -26.08 6.37
C HIS A 334 20.60 -24.98 6.91
N GLN A 335 21.51 -24.50 6.05
CA GLN A 335 22.42 -23.40 6.35
C GLN A 335 21.70 -22.04 6.44
N LYS A 336 22.32 -21.09 7.14
CA LYS A 336 21.86 -19.70 7.28
C LYS A 336 21.94 -19.01 5.92
N ALA A 337 20.92 -18.23 5.58
CA ALA A 337 20.87 -17.55 4.30
C ALA A 337 20.39 -16.11 4.43
N LEU A 338 20.82 -15.27 3.49
CA LEU A 338 20.29 -13.93 3.30
C LEU A 338 19.71 -13.82 1.90
N LEU A 339 18.49 -13.31 1.82
CA LEU A 339 17.81 -12.99 0.58
C LEU A 339 17.73 -11.47 0.40
N ARG A 340 17.91 -11.02 -0.83
CA ARG A 340 17.64 -9.65 -1.26
C ARG A 340 16.79 -9.67 -2.51
N GLY A 341 15.73 -8.88 -2.51
CA GLY A 341 14.97 -8.52 -3.69
C GLY A 341 15.14 -7.03 -3.99
N ASP A 342 15.35 -6.68 -5.25
CA ASP A 342 15.46 -5.28 -5.67
C ASP A 342 14.28 -4.81 -6.54
N SER A 343 14.22 -3.49 -6.77
CA SER A 343 13.17 -2.85 -7.57
C SER A 343 13.20 -3.23 -9.06
N SER A 344 14.28 -3.89 -9.51
CA SER A 344 14.39 -4.40 -10.89
C SER A 344 13.81 -5.80 -11.06
N GLY A 345 13.34 -6.43 -9.98
CA GLY A 345 12.89 -7.82 -10.00
C GLY A 345 14.04 -8.83 -9.97
N THR A 346 15.21 -8.42 -9.49
CA THR A 346 16.36 -9.30 -9.27
C THR A 346 16.34 -9.83 -7.85
N ILE A 347 16.44 -11.16 -7.75
CA ILE A 347 16.57 -11.88 -6.49
C ILE A 347 18.02 -12.32 -6.35
N VAL A 348 18.57 -12.05 -5.19
CA VAL A 348 19.92 -12.42 -4.80
C VAL A 348 19.87 -13.27 -3.55
N TYR A 349 20.54 -14.41 -3.60
CA TYR A 349 20.68 -15.34 -2.48
C TYR A 349 22.15 -15.45 -2.08
N TRP A 350 22.41 -15.27 -0.78
CA TRP A 350 23.71 -15.56 -0.16
C TRP A 350 23.58 -16.71 0.82
N ASN A 351 24.46 -17.69 0.66
CA ASN A 351 24.69 -18.69 1.68
C ASN A 351 25.73 -18.16 2.69
N LEU A 352 25.38 -18.11 3.97
CA LEU A 352 26.25 -17.54 5.00
C LEU A 352 27.17 -18.63 5.58
N PRO A 353 28.50 -18.55 5.38
CA PRO A 353 29.42 -19.48 5.99
C PRO A 353 29.56 -19.21 7.49
N ASP A 354 29.64 -20.27 8.30
CA ASP A 354 29.99 -20.14 9.71
C ASP A 354 31.51 -19.97 9.84
N ILE A 355 31.95 -18.72 10.01
CA ILE A 355 33.37 -18.38 10.17
C ILE A 355 33.80 -18.63 11.63
N PRO A 356 34.83 -19.45 11.89
CA PRO A 356 35.31 -19.74 13.24
C PRO A 356 35.99 -18.53 13.87
N ASP A 357 35.95 -18.47 15.19
CA ASP A 357 36.41 -17.30 15.95
C ASP A 357 37.91 -17.03 15.82
N ALA A 358 38.71 -18.09 15.66
CA ALA A 358 40.16 -17.97 15.49
C ALA A 358 40.53 -17.12 14.27
N ASP A 359 39.76 -17.23 13.18
CA ASP A 359 40.05 -16.48 11.96
C ASP A 359 39.59 -15.02 12.06
N ILE A 360 38.51 -14.76 12.79
CA ILE A 360 38.06 -13.39 13.10
C ILE A 360 39.09 -12.66 13.96
N ILE A 361 39.70 -13.35 14.94
CA ILE A 361 40.75 -12.78 15.80
C ILE A 361 42.01 -12.47 14.97
N LYS A 362 42.44 -13.39 14.10
CA LYS A 362 43.56 -13.12 13.16
C LYS A 362 43.27 -11.92 12.24
N MET A 363 42.03 -11.74 11.78
CA MET A 363 41.66 -10.56 10.99
C MET A 363 41.74 -9.28 11.81
N LYS A 364 41.32 -9.31 13.09
CA LYS A 364 41.46 -8.18 14.02
C LYS A 364 42.93 -7.81 14.23
N GLU A 365 43.79 -8.79 14.47
CA GLU A 365 45.23 -8.58 14.69
C GLU A 365 45.91 -8.02 13.44
N LYS A 366 45.60 -8.55 12.25
CA LYS A 366 46.09 -8.00 10.97
C LYS A 366 45.63 -6.55 10.78
N LYS A 367 44.36 -6.24 11.05
CA LYS A 367 43.83 -4.87 10.96
C LYS A 367 44.55 -3.92 11.91
N MET A 368 44.78 -4.34 13.15
CA MET A 368 45.49 -3.53 14.16
C MET A 368 46.98 -3.33 13.80
N PHE A 369 47.64 -4.35 13.25
CA PHE A 369 49.03 -4.29 12.81
C PHE A 369 49.26 -3.28 11.68
N TRP A 370 48.35 -3.21 10.70
CA TRP A 370 48.45 -2.28 9.58
C TRP A 370 48.05 -0.84 9.94
N LEU A 371 47.07 -0.65 10.84
CA LEU A 371 46.67 0.66 11.36
C LEU A 371 47.81 1.39 12.10
N CYS A 372 48.75 0.66 12.71
CA CYS A 372 49.87 1.25 13.44
C CYS A 372 51.08 1.66 12.56
N LYS A 373 51.06 1.38 11.24
CA LYS A 373 52.26 1.54 10.38
C LYS A 373 52.11 2.50 9.19
N VAL A 374 50.92 3.00 8.86
CA VAL A 374 50.71 3.79 7.62
C VAL A 374 49.77 4.98 7.87
N ASP A 375 50.24 6.19 7.53
CA ASP A 375 49.40 7.39 7.45
C ASP A 375 48.39 7.26 6.30
N ILE A 376 47.13 7.49 6.63
CA ILE A 376 45.95 7.14 5.84
C ILE A 376 45.71 8.14 4.72
N SER A 377 45.49 7.66 3.48
CA SER A 377 44.55 8.32 2.55
C SER A 377 44.12 7.52 1.31
N VAL A 378 44.73 6.40 0.91
CA VAL A 378 44.32 5.74 -0.37
C VAL A 378 44.13 4.21 -0.31
N PHE A 379 44.48 3.53 0.79
CA PHE A 379 44.43 2.05 0.87
C PHE A 379 43.49 1.50 1.96
N ALA A 380 42.31 2.10 2.14
CA ALA A 380 41.29 1.60 3.07
C ALA A 380 40.40 0.47 2.49
N LEU A 381 40.66 -0.01 1.27
CA LEU A 381 39.90 -1.09 0.67
C LEU A 381 40.51 -2.46 1.00
N ASN A 382 39.70 -3.33 1.59
CA ASN A 382 39.91 -4.78 1.78
C ASN A 382 40.58 -5.25 3.09
N PHE A 383 40.08 -4.82 4.25
CA PHE A 383 40.32 -5.51 5.54
C PHE A 383 39.13 -6.37 6.01
N TYR A 384 38.09 -6.50 5.20
CA TYR A 384 36.90 -7.33 5.45
C TYR A 384 36.69 -8.28 4.28
N LEU A 385 36.08 -9.45 4.53
CA LEU A 385 35.70 -10.39 3.48
C LEU A 385 34.43 -9.90 2.78
N GLU A 386 34.56 -9.48 1.52
CA GLU A 386 33.41 -9.28 0.64
C GLU A 386 32.96 -10.64 0.08
N HIS A 387 31.73 -11.04 0.37
CA HIS A 387 31.16 -12.25 -0.23
C HIS A 387 30.26 -11.89 -1.40
N HIS A 388 30.58 -12.48 -2.55
CA HIS A 388 29.76 -12.40 -3.75
C HIS A 388 28.46 -13.22 -3.61
N PRO A 389 27.40 -12.82 -4.33
CA PRO A 389 26.15 -13.56 -4.33
C PRO A 389 26.36 -15.00 -4.80
N THR A 390 25.72 -15.95 -4.12
CA THR A 390 25.77 -17.37 -4.49
C THR A 390 24.92 -17.61 -5.74
N VAL A 391 23.74 -17.01 -5.78
CA VAL A 391 22.83 -17.06 -6.92
C VAL A 391 22.19 -15.68 -7.10
N SER A 392 22.12 -15.21 -8.34
CA SER A 392 21.34 -14.03 -8.70
C SER A 392 20.55 -14.29 -9.98
N LEU A 393 19.27 -13.94 -9.98
CA LEU A 393 18.42 -14.05 -11.16
C LEU A 393 17.49 -12.84 -11.22
N SER A 394 17.44 -12.19 -12.38
CA SER A 394 16.38 -11.21 -12.69
C SER A 394 15.21 -11.87 -13.38
N LEU A 395 13.99 -11.41 -13.09
CA LEU A 395 12.80 -11.82 -13.84
C LEU A 395 12.97 -11.61 -15.35
N GLN A 396 13.62 -10.52 -15.75
CA GLN A 396 13.93 -10.22 -17.15
C GLN A 396 14.87 -11.26 -17.76
N GLN A 397 15.95 -11.63 -17.06
CA GLN A 397 16.89 -12.66 -17.54
C GLN A 397 16.20 -14.03 -17.65
N ALA A 398 15.33 -14.37 -16.70
CA ALA A 398 14.56 -15.60 -16.76
C ALA A 398 13.61 -15.61 -17.96
N TRP A 399 13.00 -14.46 -18.27
CA TRP A 399 12.12 -14.28 -19.43
C TRP A 399 12.86 -14.44 -20.76
N GLU A 400 14.00 -13.75 -20.91
CA GLU A 400 14.83 -13.82 -22.11
C GLU A 400 15.42 -15.22 -22.35
N SER A 401 15.63 -15.99 -21.28
CA SER A 401 16.09 -17.38 -21.38
C SER A 401 15.02 -18.37 -21.87
N MET A 402 13.75 -17.95 -21.96
CA MET A 402 12.69 -18.81 -22.51
C MET A 402 12.85 -18.92 -24.02
N HIS A 403 13.07 -20.15 -24.50
CA HIS A 403 13.15 -20.45 -25.92
C HIS A 403 12.12 -21.53 -26.32
N PRO A 404 11.19 -21.22 -27.25
CA PRO A 404 10.99 -19.89 -27.85
C PRO A 404 10.47 -18.86 -26.81
N LEU A 405 10.36 -17.58 -27.18
CA LEU A 405 9.70 -16.57 -26.34
C LEU A 405 8.18 -16.80 -26.30
N PRO A 406 7.49 -16.48 -25.19
CA PRO A 406 6.04 -16.61 -25.11
C PRO A 406 5.35 -15.76 -26.19
N ALA A 407 4.32 -16.32 -26.81
CA ALA A 407 3.56 -15.64 -27.86
C ALA A 407 2.82 -14.43 -27.28
N GLY A 408 3.11 -13.25 -27.82
CA GLY A 408 2.42 -12.02 -27.48
C GLY A 408 1.07 -11.89 -28.19
N ILE A 409 0.13 -11.19 -27.55
CA ILE A 409 -1.17 -10.83 -28.16
C ILE A 409 -0.99 -10.07 -29.49
N LEU A 410 0.03 -9.21 -29.56
CA LEU A 410 0.32 -8.34 -30.71
C LEU A 410 1.27 -8.98 -31.72
N ASP A 411 1.75 -10.20 -31.49
CA ASP A 411 2.81 -10.81 -32.30
C ASP A 411 2.42 -11.02 -33.76
N GLN A 412 1.13 -11.22 -34.03
CA GLN A 412 0.58 -11.27 -35.38
C GLN A 412 0.76 -9.96 -36.17
N LEU A 413 0.77 -8.83 -35.47
CA LEU A 413 0.78 -7.49 -36.07
C LEU A 413 2.20 -6.94 -36.26
N TYR A 414 3.19 -7.56 -35.63
CA TYR A 414 4.58 -7.14 -35.77
C TYR A 414 5.17 -7.72 -37.05
N THR A 415 5.26 -6.89 -38.08
CA THR A 415 6.25 -7.08 -39.14
C THR A 415 7.60 -6.51 -38.66
N PRO A 416 8.75 -7.03 -39.14
CA PRO A 416 10.07 -6.55 -38.73
C PRO A 416 10.31 -5.05 -38.95
N GLU A 417 9.46 -4.38 -39.73
CA GLU A 417 9.51 -2.95 -40.03
C GLU A 417 8.69 -2.09 -39.06
N THR A 418 7.81 -2.68 -38.26
CA THR A 418 6.94 -1.95 -37.32
C THR A 418 7.53 -1.90 -35.91
N PRO A 419 7.51 -0.73 -35.23
CA PRO A 419 7.98 -0.63 -33.86
C PRO A 419 7.10 -1.47 -32.92
N ASN A 420 7.70 -1.96 -31.84
CA ASN A 420 7.00 -2.72 -30.81
C ASN A 420 6.04 -1.79 -30.03
N LEU A 421 4.81 -1.66 -30.52
CA LEU A 421 3.76 -0.83 -29.93
C LEU A 421 3.27 -1.41 -28.61
N LYS A 422 3.21 -0.60 -27.56
CA LYS A 422 2.72 -1.02 -26.25
C LYS A 422 1.18 -1.02 -26.20
N LEU A 423 0.64 -1.98 -25.46
CA LEU A 423 -0.76 -1.97 -25.05
C LEU A 423 -0.95 -0.99 -23.90
N THR A 424 -2.00 -0.17 -23.99
CA THR A 424 -2.27 0.91 -23.03
C THR A 424 -3.59 0.70 -22.28
N ALA A 425 -4.57 0.06 -22.91
CA ALA A 425 -5.86 -0.27 -22.32
C ALA A 425 -6.35 -1.63 -22.82
N SER A 426 -7.20 -2.33 -22.05
CA SER A 426 -7.93 -3.48 -22.57
C SER A 426 -9.25 -3.72 -21.83
N VAL A 427 -10.19 -4.37 -22.51
CA VAL A 427 -11.50 -4.79 -21.98
C VAL A 427 -11.86 -6.15 -22.57
N TYR A 428 -12.34 -7.06 -21.73
CA TYR A 428 -12.89 -8.35 -22.16
C TYR A 428 -14.41 -8.28 -22.34
N LEU A 429 -14.91 -8.81 -23.45
CA LEU A 429 -16.32 -8.87 -23.83
C LEU A 429 -16.85 -10.31 -23.62
N PRO A 430 -17.36 -10.67 -22.43
CA PRO A 430 -17.66 -12.06 -22.09
C PRO A 430 -18.76 -12.67 -22.95
N LEU A 431 -19.80 -11.90 -23.29
CA LEU A 431 -20.90 -12.38 -24.14
C LEU A 431 -20.45 -12.74 -25.56
N GLN A 432 -19.36 -12.12 -26.02
CA GLN A 432 -18.84 -12.29 -27.38
C GLN A 432 -17.57 -13.14 -27.44
N GLY A 433 -16.94 -13.43 -26.28
CA GLY A 433 -15.64 -14.10 -26.20
C GLY A 433 -14.50 -13.33 -26.87
N ARG A 434 -14.60 -11.99 -26.92
CA ARG A 434 -13.63 -11.10 -27.59
C ARG A 434 -12.83 -10.29 -26.58
N LEU A 435 -11.55 -10.06 -26.87
CA LEU A 435 -10.68 -9.16 -26.13
C LEU A 435 -10.40 -7.93 -26.98
N VAL A 436 -10.58 -6.75 -26.39
CA VAL A 436 -10.36 -5.46 -27.03
C VAL A 436 -9.15 -4.81 -26.38
N CYS A 437 -8.13 -4.42 -27.15
CA CYS A 437 -6.93 -3.77 -26.61
C CYS A 437 -6.63 -2.46 -27.35
N GLY A 438 -6.41 -1.38 -26.61
CA GLY A 438 -5.94 -0.10 -27.13
C GLY A 438 -4.41 -0.06 -27.19
N ARG A 439 -3.89 0.62 -28.21
CA ARG A 439 -2.45 0.75 -28.48
C ARG A 439 -1.97 2.20 -28.31
N GLU A 440 -0.66 2.35 -28.17
CA GLU A 440 0.03 3.64 -28.04
C GLU A 440 -0.11 4.54 -29.27
N ASP A 441 -0.31 3.97 -30.46
CA ASP A 441 -0.52 4.71 -31.71
C ASP A 441 -1.96 5.24 -31.87
N GLY A 442 -2.88 4.88 -30.97
CA GLY A 442 -4.29 5.27 -31.02
C GLY A 442 -5.23 4.28 -31.70
N SER A 443 -4.69 3.20 -32.25
CA SER A 443 -5.51 2.15 -32.81
C SER A 443 -5.98 1.15 -31.75
N ILE A 444 -7.12 0.51 -32.00
CA ILE A 444 -7.72 -0.48 -31.11
C ILE A 444 -7.83 -1.79 -31.86
N ILE A 445 -7.39 -2.88 -31.24
CA ILE A 445 -7.48 -4.22 -31.81
C ILE A 445 -8.56 -5.02 -31.10
N ILE A 446 -9.33 -5.80 -31.87
CA ILE A 446 -10.31 -6.75 -31.35
C ILE A 446 -9.91 -8.14 -31.83
N ILE A 447 -9.81 -9.07 -30.91
CA ILE A 447 -9.34 -10.44 -31.13
C ILE A 447 -10.20 -11.43 -30.35
N SER A 448 -10.20 -12.70 -30.76
CA SER A 448 -10.87 -13.77 -30.00
C SER A 448 -10.05 -14.14 -28.76
N ALA A 449 -10.62 -13.96 -27.58
CA ALA A 449 -9.91 -14.25 -26.33
C ALA A 449 -9.58 -15.74 -26.19
N THR A 450 -10.50 -16.62 -26.60
CA THR A 450 -10.30 -18.08 -26.51
C THR A 450 -9.18 -18.55 -27.40
N GLN A 451 -9.06 -18.01 -28.62
CA GLN A 451 -7.97 -18.35 -29.53
C GLN A 451 -6.62 -17.81 -29.04
N THR A 452 -6.57 -16.60 -28.49
CA THR A 452 -5.34 -16.04 -27.90
C THR A 452 -4.88 -16.84 -26.67
N VAL A 453 -5.80 -17.21 -25.78
CA VAL A 453 -5.52 -18.07 -24.62
C VAL A 453 -5.02 -19.44 -25.07
N LEU A 454 -5.63 -20.01 -26.11
CA LEU A 454 -5.21 -21.29 -26.70
C LEU A 454 -3.75 -21.23 -27.17
N LEU A 455 -3.37 -20.20 -27.92
CA LEU A 455 -2.01 -19.99 -28.41
C LEU A 455 -0.99 -19.91 -27.27
N GLN A 456 -1.34 -19.23 -26.18
CA GLN A 456 -0.44 -19.04 -25.05
C GLN A 456 -0.35 -20.26 -24.12
N LEU A 457 -1.44 -21.01 -23.93
CA LEU A 457 -1.48 -22.19 -23.06
C LEU A 457 -0.95 -23.46 -23.74
N LEU A 458 -1.14 -23.62 -25.06
CA LEU A 458 -0.66 -24.78 -25.82
C LEU A 458 0.79 -24.64 -26.31
N TYR A 459 1.50 -23.70 -25.71
CA TYR A 459 2.90 -23.43 -25.97
C TYR A 459 3.78 -24.69 -25.79
N GLY A 460 4.60 -25.00 -26.80
CA GLY A 460 5.62 -26.06 -26.73
C GLY A 460 5.30 -27.39 -27.43
N LYS A 461 4.12 -27.56 -28.05
CA LYS A 461 3.84 -28.73 -28.94
C LYS A 461 3.22 -28.38 -30.30
N HIS A 462 2.58 -27.21 -30.44
CA HIS A 462 1.94 -26.74 -31.68
C HIS A 462 2.74 -25.59 -32.31
N GLN A 463 4.06 -25.76 -32.48
CA GLN A 463 5.00 -24.74 -32.96
C GLN A 463 4.81 -24.32 -34.44
N SER A 464 3.66 -24.65 -35.04
CA SER A 464 3.31 -24.32 -36.43
C SER A 464 1.85 -23.90 -36.53
N TYR A 465 1.37 -23.04 -35.63
CA TYR A 465 0.20 -22.22 -35.95
C TYR A 465 0.67 -21.09 -36.87
N GLU A 466 0.67 -21.35 -38.18
CA GLU A 466 0.80 -20.28 -39.18
C GLU A 466 -0.48 -19.44 -39.24
N ASP A 467 -1.62 -20.04 -38.91
CA ASP A 467 -2.94 -19.40 -38.88
C ASP A 467 -3.17 -18.68 -37.55
N TRP A 468 -2.71 -17.42 -37.47
CA TRP A 468 -3.05 -16.52 -36.37
C TRP A 468 -4.55 -16.19 -36.37
N PRO A 469 -5.16 -15.98 -35.19
CA PRO A 469 -6.56 -15.61 -35.07
C PRO A 469 -6.88 -14.35 -35.89
N PRO A 470 -8.04 -14.27 -36.55
CA PRO A 470 -8.44 -13.04 -37.23
C PRO A 470 -8.58 -11.91 -36.21
N HIS A 471 -8.09 -10.73 -36.58
CA HIS A 471 -8.20 -9.52 -35.78
C HIS A 471 -8.97 -8.45 -36.55
N GLN A 472 -9.65 -7.57 -35.81
CA GLN A 472 -10.33 -6.40 -36.34
C GLN A 472 -9.64 -5.15 -35.80
N LEU A 473 -9.27 -4.23 -36.68
CA LEU A 473 -8.56 -3.01 -36.35
C LEU A 473 -9.51 -1.80 -36.43
N LEU A 474 -9.63 -1.06 -35.32
CA LEU A 474 -10.34 0.22 -35.28
C LEU A 474 -9.32 1.35 -35.28
N ASN A 475 -9.41 2.22 -36.29
CA ASN A 475 -8.54 3.39 -36.42
C ASN A 475 -9.38 4.66 -36.28
N GLY A 476 -8.96 5.57 -35.41
CA GLY A 476 -9.62 6.86 -35.27
C GLY A 476 -8.98 7.78 -34.26
N HIS A 477 -8.41 7.29 -33.16
CA HIS A 477 -7.69 8.19 -32.26
C HIS A 477 -6.38 8.67 -32.88
N ASN A 478 -6.04 9.94 -32.60
CA ASN A 478 -4.80 10.58 -33.02
C ASN A 478 -3.76 10.54 -31.88
N GLY A 479 -3.47 9.35 -31.36
CA GLY A 479 -2.54 9.15 -30.24
C GLY A 479 -3.06 8.13 -29.23
N ARG A 480 -2.24 7.80 -28.21
CA ARG A 480 -2.48 6.66 -27.30
C ARG A 480 -3.91 6.59 -26.75
N VAL A 481 -4.47 5.38 -26.72
CA VAL A 481 -5.77 5.11 -26.09
C VAL A 481 -5.55 4.90 -24.59
N ASN A 482 -6.03 5.81 -23.76
CA ASN A 482 -5.83 5.74 -22.31
C ASN A 482 -6.82 4.81 -21.60
N CYS A 483 -8.08 4.77 -22.05
CA CYS A 483 -9.12 3.97 -21.42
C CYS A 483 -10.11 3.39 -22.44
N LEU A 484 -10.70 2.26 -22.07
CA LEU A 484 -11.73 1.56 -22.84
C LEU A 484 -12.88 1.22 -21.90
N LEU A 485 -14.11 1.33 -22.40
CA LEU A 485 -15.33 1.04 -21.63
C LEU A 485 -16.31 0.27 -22.52
N TYR A 486 -16.74 -0.89 -22.04
CA TYR A 486 -17.86 -1.63 -22.62
C TYR A 486 -19.10 -1.48 -21.71
N PRO A 487 -19.96 -0.50 -21.98
CA PRO A 487 -21.01 -0.10 -21.04
C PRO A 487 -22.08 -1.19 -20.84
N HIS A 488 -22.33 -2.04 -21.84
CA HIS A 488 -23.30 -3.14 -21.74
C HIS A 488 -22.90 -4.19 -20.68
N LEU A 489 -21.58 -4.43 -20.50
CA LEU A 489 -21.08 -5.35 -19.48
C LEU A 489 -21.40 -4.87 -18.05
N ILE A 490 -21.40 -3.55 -17.84
CA ILE A 490 -21.75 -2.98 -16.54
C ILE A 490 -23.26 -2.96 -16.35
N HIS A 491 -24.02 -2.61 -17.41
CA HIS A 491 -25.47 -2.65 -17.36
C HIS A 491 -26.09 -2.90 -18.74
N SER A 492 -27.06 -3.81 -18.81
CA SER A 492 -27.78 -4.20 -20.03
C SER A 492 -28.64 -3.10 -20.68
N ARG A 493 -28.61 -1.86 -20.17
CA ARG A 493 -29.40 -0.73 -20.69
C ARG A 493 -28.77 -0.07 -21.90
N TYR A 494 -27.49 -0.34 -22.12
CA TYR A 494 -26.71 0.12 -23.26
C TYR A 494 -26.72 -0.96 -24.34
N ASP A 495 -26.50 -0.56 -25.59
CA ASP A 495 -26.50 -1.49 -26.71
C ASP A 495 -25.24 -2.36 -26.71
N ILE A 496 -25.41 -3.65 -27.05
CA ILE A 496 -24.34 -4.68 -27.03
C ILE A 496 -23.21 -4.34 -28.01
N GLU A 497 -23.50 -3.55 -29.04
CA GLU A 497 -22.57 -3.15 -30.10
C GLU A 497 -21.68 -1.96 -29.72
N PHE A 498 -22.02 -1.21 -28.66
CA PHE A 498 -21.29 0.01 -28.33
C PHE A 498 -20.02 -0.27 -27.52
N LEU A 499 -18.90 0.22 -28.06
CA LEU A 499 -17.63 0.32 -27.35
C LEU A 499 -17.24 1.80 -27.26
N LEU A 500 -16.72 2.20 -26.10
CA LEU A 500 -16.21 3.54 -25.87
C LEU A 500 -14.70 3.51 -25.63
N SER A 501 -14.01 4.51 -26.16
CA SER A 501 -12.57 4.70 -25.94
C SER A 501 -12.24 6.15 -25.66
N GLY A 502 -11.34 6.39 -24.72
CA GLY A 502 -10.81 7.71 -24.40
C GLY A 502 -9.33 7.78 -24.78
N GLY A 503 -8.94 8.83 -25.50
CA GLY A 503 -7.57 9.01 -26.01
C GLY A 503 -6.84 10.22 -25.45
N VAL A 504 -5.55 10.31 -25.77
CA VAL A 504 -4.73 11.52 -25.55
C VAL A 504 -5.08 12.64 -26.51
N ASP A 505 -5.79 12.35 -27.58
CA ASP A 505 -6.34 13.34 -28.51
C ASP A 505 -7.55 14.11 -27.96
N PHE A 506 -7.74 14.09 -26.63
CA PHE A 506 -8.80 14.75 -25.87
C PHE A 506 -10.22 14.29 -26.25
N SER A 507 -10.32 13.19 -26.98
CA SER A 507 -11.57 12.71 -27.54
C SER A 507 -12.06 11.44 -26.88
N VAL A 508 -13.39 11.33 -26.78
CA VAL A 508 -14.08 10.08 -26.49
C VAL A 508 -14.71 9.59 -27.78
N CYS A 509 -14.31 8.41 -28.25
CA CYS A 509 -14.85 7.80 -29.46
C CYS A 509 -15.86 6.71 -29.11
N LEU A 510 -17.00 6.71 -29.82
CA LEU A 510 -18.03 5.68 -29.78
C LEU A 510 -17.89 4.81 -31.03
N TRP A 511 -17.79 3.51 -30.84
CA TRP A 511 -17.55 2.51 -31.89
C TRP A 511 -18.68 1.50 -31.96
N ASP A 512 -18.88 0.97 -33.16
CA ASP A 512 -19.63 -0.27 -33.38
C ASP A 512 -18.63 -1.44 -33.44
N ILE A 513 -18.74 -2.38 -32.50
CA ILE A 513 -17.88 -3.55 -32.38
C ILE A 513 -18.06 -4.53 -33.56
N TYR A 514 -19.27 -4.62 -34.12
CA TYR A 514 -19.55 -5.56 -35.22
C TYR A 514 -19.09 -4.99 -36.55
N ALA A 515 -19.50 -3.76 -36.85
CA ALA A 515 -19.12 -3.12 -38.11
C ALA A 515 -17.65 -2.66 -38.11
N GLY A 516 -17.07 -2.35 -36.94
CA GLY A 516 -15.71 -1.83 -36.81
C GLY A 516 -15.55 -0.37 -37.22
N HIS A 517 -16.64 0.38 -37.26
CA HIS A 517 -16.64 1.79 -37.68
C HIS A 517 -16.81 2.72 -36.49
N LEU A 518 -16.24 3.92 -36.61
CA LEU A 518 -16.44 5.01 -35.67
C LEU A 518 -17.86 5.58 -35.85
N LEU A 519 -18.69 5.50 -34.81
CA LEU A 519 -20.06 6.03 -34.82
C LEU A 519 -20.11 7.52 -34.48
N HIS A 520 -19.27 7.97 -33.54
CA HIS A 520 -19.20 9.36 -33.12
C HIS A 520 -17.90 9.69 -32.37
N ARG A 521 -17.48 10.95 -32.42
CA ARG A 521 -16.35 11.49 -31.65
C ARG A 521 -16.81 12.69 -30.82
N PHE A 522 -16.70 12.56 -29.51
CA PHE A 522 -16.91 13.65 -28.56
C PHE A 522 -15.58 14.36 -28.30
N SER A 523 -15.49 15.63 -28.66
CA SER A 523 -14.33 16.50 -28.43
C SER A 523 -14.75 17.66 -27.51
N VAL A 524 -15.09 17.33 -26.26
CA VAL A 524 -15.61 18.28 -25.28
C VAL A 524 -14.51 18.76 -24.31
N HIS A 525 -13.50 17.92 -24.09
CA HIS A 525 -12.42 18.17 -23.15
C HIS A 525 -11.24 18.88 -23.82
N ALA A 526 -10.44 19.59 -23.04
CA ALA A 526 -9.18 20.21 -23.44
C ALA A 526 -7.94 19.46 -22.90
N GLY A 527 -8.16 18.34 -22.22
CA GLY A 527 -7.12 17.45 -21.71
C GLY A 527 -7.38 15.99 -22.07
N GLU A 528 -6.37 15.15 -21.81
CA GLU A 528 -6.40 13.72 -22.11
C GLU A 528 -7.51 13.03 -21.31
N ILE A 529 -8.20 12.08 -21.92
CA ILE A 529 -9.22 11.33 -21.19
C ILE A 529 -8.52 10.33 -20.27
N THR A 530 -8.81 10.42 -18.97
CA THR A 530 -8.22 9.56 -17.95
C THR A 530 -9.14 8.41 -17.57
N GLN A 531 -10.45 8.65 -17.52
CA GLN A 531 -11.43 7.66 -17.06
C GLN A 531 -12.80 7.81 -17.76
N LEU A 532 -13.46 6.67 -17.96
CA LEU A 532 -14.85 6.58 -18.42
C LEU A 532 -15.66 5.77 -17.38
N ILE A 533 -16.80 6.32 -16.96
CA ILE A 533 -17.64 5.78 -15.87
C ILE A 533 -19.08 5.69 -16.35
N VAL A 534 -19.76 4.60 -15.98
CA VAL A 534 -21.20 4.42 -16.21
C VAL A 534 -21.99 5.01 -15.03
N PRO A 535 -22.96 5.93 -15.25
CA PRO A 535 -23.83 6.43 -14.19
C PRO A 535 -24.64 5.31 -13.50
N PRO A 536 -25.04 5.46 -12.24
CA PRO A 536 -25.86 4.46 -11.56
C PRO A 536 -27.30 4.39 -12.11
N VAL A 537 -27.98 3.26 -11.85
CA VAL A 537 -29.28 2.90 -12.46
C VAL A 537 -30.47 3.74 -12.00
N ASN A 538 -30.32 4.42 -10.88
CA ASN A 538 -31.31 5.28 -10.24
C ASN A 538 -31.16 6.76 -10.64
N CYS A 539 -30.25 7.09 -11.56
CA CYS A 539 -30.19 8.42 -12.15
C CYS A 539 -31.46 8.76 -12.94
N ASN A 540 -31.65 10.06 -13.21
CA ASN A 540 -32.72 10.55 -14.07
C ASN A 540 -32.61 10.00 -15.50
N ASN A 541 -33.74 9.80 -16.19
CA ASN A 541 -33.81 9.22 -17.56
C ASN A 541 -32.87 9.90 -18.57
N ARG A 542 -32.66 11.21 -18.45
CA ARG A 542 -31.72 11.97 -19.28
C ARG A 542 -30.27 11.53 -19.11
N VAL A 543 -29.87 11.19 -17.88
CA VAL A 543 -28.51 10.79 -17.50
C VAL A 543 -28.31 9.28 -17.64
N LEU A 544 -29.37 8.47 -17.51
CA LEU A 544 -29.28 7.00 -17.59
C LEU A 544 -28.66 6.48 -18.89
N GLN A 545 -28.89 7.17 -20.00
CA GLN A 545 -28.35 6.80 -21.32
C GLN A 545 -27.04 7.53 -21.66
N SER A 546 -26.40 8.14 -20.66
CA SER A 546 -25.14 8.85 -20.79
C SER A 546 -23.97 8.08 -20.18
N ILE A 547 -22.76 8.50 -20.50
CA ILE A 547 -21.53 8.06 -19.84
C ILE A 547 -20.78 9.28 -19.30
N CYS A 548 -20.08 9.09 -18.19
CA CYS A 548 -19.28 10.12 -17.55
C CYS A 548 -17.83 9.99 -18.00
N SER A 549 -17.28 11.03 -18.62
CA SER A 549 -15.86 11.11 -18.98
C SER A 549 -15.12 12.09 -18.09
N VAL A 550 -13.91 11.70 -17.69
CA VAL A 550 -13.01 12.47 -16.83
C VAL A 550 -11.74 12.74 -17.61
N ALA A 551 -11.27 13.98 -17.57
CA ALA A 551 -10.09 14.40 -18.29
C ALA A 551 -9.00 15.00 -17.38
N SER A 552 -7.77 15.02 -17.88
CA SER A 552 -6.60 15.54 -17.17
C SER A 552 -6.64 17.05 -16.95
N ASP A 553 -7.47 17.77 -17.72
CA ASP A 553 -7.79 19.20 -17.53
C ASP A 553 -8.74 19.47 -16.35
N HIS A 554 -9.03 18.43 -15.55
CA HIS A 554 -9.89 18.49 -14.36
C HIS A 554 -11.37 18.72 -14.70
N SER A 555 -11.77 18.51 -15.96
CA SER A 555 -13.17 18.59 -16.37
C SER A 555 -13.84 17.21 -16.35
N VAL A 556 -15.14 17.23 -16.08
CA VAL A 556 -16.01 16.05 -16.13
C VAL A 556 -17.15 16.32 -17.09
N ALA A 557 -17.45 15.38 -17.99
CA ALA A 557 -18.57 15.52 -18.92
C ALA A 557 -19.53 14.32 -18.86
N LEU A 558 -20.82 14.59 -19.03
CA LEU A 558 -21.85 13.58 -19.25
C LEU A 558 -22.22 13.55 -20.74
N LEU A 559 -21.96 12.44 -21.41
CA LEU A 559 -22.11 12.28 -22.85
C LEU A 559 -23.27 11.32 -23.15
N ALA A 560 -24.34 11.81 -23.78
CA ALA A 560 -25.47 11.00 -24.22
C ALA A 560 -25.09 10.14 -25.42
N LEU A 561 -25.20 8.82 -25.31
CA LEU A 561 -24.82 7.91 -26.39
C LEU A 561 -25.84 7.89 -27.54
N LYS A 562 -27.14 7.88 -27.21
CA LYS A 562 -28.22 7.88 -28.22
C LYS A 562 -28.30 9.19 -29.00
N ASP A 563 -28.28 10.31 -28.27
CA ASP A 563 -28.39 11.63 -28.88
C ASP A 563 -27.07 12.16 -29.45
N LYS A 564 -25.95 11.50 -29.15
CA LYS A 564 -24.59 11.91 -29.54
C LYS A 564 -24.29 13.36 -29.16
N LYS A 565 -24.67 13.75 -27.94
CA LYS A 565 -24.51 15.11 -27.41
C LYS A 565 -23.92 15.12 -26.01
N CYS A 566 -23.18 16.17 -25.70
CA CYS A 566 -22.80 16.48 -24.33
C CYS A 566 -24.02 17.06 -23.59
N ILE A 567 -24.41 16.41 -22.49
CA ILE A 567 -25.50 16.86 -21.61
C ILE A 567 -24.97 17.88 -20.60
N MET A 568 -23.79 17.63 -20.04
CA MET A 568 -23.18 18.43 -18.99
C MET A 568 -21.68 18.46 -19.15
N LEU A 569 -21.07 19.64 -18.95
CA LEU A 569 -19.63 19.82 -18.81
C LEU A 569 -19.35 20.60 -17.52
N ALA A 570 -18.76 19.91 -16.55
CA ALA A 570 -18.31 20.47 -15.28
C ALA A 570 -16.81 20.83 -15.39
N SER A 571 -16.49 22.10 -15.63
CA SER A 571 -15.15 22.58 -16.00
C SER A 571 -14.60 23.72 -15.11
N ARG A 572 -14.88 23.70 -13.80
CA ARG A 572 -14.44 24.77 -12.87
C ARG A 572 -13.43 24.32 -11.81
N HIS A 573 -12.94 23.10 -11.92
CA HIS A 573 -12.05 22.51 -10.92
C HIS A 573 -10.62 22.98 -11.15
N LEU A 574 -9.98 23.50 -10.10
CA LEU A 574 -8.61 24.03 -10.18
C LEU A 574 -7.53 22.97 -9.99
N PHE A 575 -7.89 21.82 -9.43
CA PHE A 575 -6.97 20.76 -9.05
C PHE A 575 -7.41 19.41 -9.62
N PRO A 576 -6.47 18.46 -9.81
CA PRO A 576 -6.75 17.12 -10.31
C PRO A 576 -7.87 16.43 -9.55
N ILE A 577 -8.76 15.77 -10.29
CA ILE A 577 -9.88 15.01 -9.73
C ILE A 577 -9.34 13.70 -9.16
N GLN A 578 -9.63 13.46 -7.89
CA GLN A 578 -9.25 12.24 -7.17
C GLN A 578 -10.41 11.24 -7.07
N ALA A 579 -11.65 11.72 -6.92
CA ALA A 579 -12.82 10.85 -6.83
C ALA A 579 -14.08 11.51 -7.40
N ILE A 580 -14.97 10.68 -7.94
CA ILE A 580 -16.29 11.09 -8.43
C ILE A 580 -17.35 10.19 -7.78
N LYS A 581 -18.37 10.80 -7.20
CA LYS A 581 -19.50 10.08 -6.60
C LYS A 581 -20.83 10.59 -7.14
N PHE A 582 -21.75 9.66 -7.40
CA PHE A 582 -23.09 9.97 -7.86
C PHE A 582 -24.06 9.95 -6.68
N ARG A 583 -24.88 11.00 -6.54
CA ARG A 583 -26.05 11.07 -5.64
C ARG A 583 -27.32 11.19 -6.48
N PRO A 584 -27.75 10.09 -7.10
CA PRO A 584 -28.85 10.05 -8.06
C PRO A 584 -30.20 10.54 -7.49
N LEU A 585 -30.52 10.21 -6.23
CA LEU A 585 -31.76 10.64 -5.57
C LEU A 585 -31.84 12.16 -5.39
N ASP A 586 -30.68 12.80 -5.21
CA ASP A 586 -30.55 14.25 -5.01
C ASP A 586 -30.21 14.98 -6.34
N ASP A 587 -30.14 14.27 -7.47
CA ASP A 587 -29.65 14.77 -8.77
C ASP A 587 -28.25 15.42 -8.73
N PHE A 588 -27.38 14.96 -7.83
CA PHE A 588 -26.03 15.52 -7.69
C PHE A 588 -24.91 14.60 -8.20
N LEU A 589 -23.91 15.22 -8.82
CA LEU A 589 -22.59 14.68 -9.11
C LEU A 589 -21.58 15.38 -8.21
N ILE A 590 -20.86 14.60 -7.42
CA ILE A 590 -19.82 15.10 -6.52
C ILE A 590 -18.46 14.83 -7.15
N VAL A 591 -17.66 15.89 -7.26
CA VAL A 591 -16.29 15.84 -7.77
C VAL A 591 -15.35 16.27 -6.65
N TYR A 592 -14.46 15.37 -6.25
CA TYR A 592 -13.47 15.60 -5.19
C TYR A 592 -12.07 15.75 -5.80
N CYS A 593 -11.36 16.79 -5.38
CA CYS A 593 -10.06 17.20 -5.92
C CYS A 593 -8.91 16.91 -4.94
N SER A 594 -7.68 16.83 -5.47
CA SER A 594 -6.47 16.49 -4.71
C SER A 594 -6.09 17.50 -3.62
N ASP A 595 -6.60 18.73 -3.68
CA ASP A 595 -6.40 19.76 -2.67
C ASP A 595 -7.38 19.66 -1.48
N GLY A 596 -8.27 18.66 -1.49
CA GLY A 596 -9.34 18.52 -0.50
C GLY A 596 -10.58 19.36 -0.82
N SER A 597 -10.65 19.99 -2.00
CA SER A 597 -11.86 20.68 -2.47
C SER A 597 -12.90 19.70 -3.01
N LEU A 598 -14.18 19.99 -2.76
CA LEU A 598 -15.31 19.23 -3.24
C LEU A 598 -16.31 20.15 -3.96
N TYR A 599 -16.69 19.75 -5.16
CA TYR A 599 -17.66 20.44 -6.00
C TYR A 599 -18.92 19.57 -6.15
N VAL A 600 -20.08 20.16 -5.89
CA VAL A 600 -21.37 19.50 -6.06
C VAL A 600 -22.06 20.11 -7.27
N TRP A 601 -22.27 19.29 -8.31
CA TRP A 601 -22.93 19.67 -9.54
C TRP A 601 -24.30 19.06 -9.62
N GLN A 602 -25.29 19.83 -10.05
CA GLN A 602 -26.59 19.30 -10.41
C GLN A 602 -26.53 18.65 -11.80
N MET A 603 -26.88 17.38 -11.91
CA MET A 603 -26.70 16.60 -13.14
C MET A 603 -27.69 16.99 -14.25
N GLU A 604 -28.93 17.34 -13.93
CA GLU A 604 -29.94 17.69 -14.92
C GLU A 604 -29.69 19.04 -15.59
N THR A 605 -29.26 20.03 -14.79
CA THR A 605 -29.07 21.42 -15.24
C THR A 605 -27.63 21.73 -15.61
N GLY A 606 -26.67 20.96 -15.10
CA GLY A 606 -25.25 21.27 -15.19
C GLY A 606 -24.81 22.46 -14.34
N HIS A 607 -25.63 22.88 -13.36
CA HIS A 607 -25.30 23.99 -12.48
C HIS A 607 -24.38 23.55 -11.33
N LEU A 608 -23.40 24.38 -10.99
CA LEU A 608 -22.60 24.18 -9.78
C LEU A 608 -23.41 24.63 -8.57
N ASP A 609 -23.90 23.68 -7.76
CA ASP A 609 -24.71 23.97 -6.58
C ASP A 609 -23.86 24.57 -5.45
N ARG A 610 -22.74 23.91 -5.10
CA ARG A 610 -21.85 24.38 -4.05
C ARG A 610 -20.41 23.88 -4.16
N TYR A 611 -19.55 24.58 -3.45
CA TYR A 611 -18.13 24.31 -3.28
C TYR A 611 -17.81 24.21 -1.79
N VAL A 612 -17.08 23.16 -1.39
CA VAL A 612 -16.78 22.84 0.00
C VAL A 612 -15.29 22.48 0.12
N GLN A 613 -14.65 22.84 1.23
CA GLN A 613 -13.25 22.51 1.52
C GLN A 613 -13.08 22.04 2.98
N GLY A 614 -11.97 21.34 3.25
CA GLY A 614 -11.59 20.88 4.59
C GLY A 614 -12.41 19.68 5.09
N LEU A 615 -12.51 19.51 6.40
CA LEU A 615 -13.17 18.35 7.04
C LEU A 615 -14.62 18.12 6.54
N ALA A 616 -15.36 19.19 6.25
CA ALA A 616 -16.72 19.10 5.72
C ALA A 616 -16.78 18.43 4.32
N ALA A 617 -15.73 18.55 3.51
CA ALA A 617 -15.64 17.88 2.22
C ALA A 617 -15.48 16.36 2.39
N GLU A 618 -14.63 15.94 3.34
CA GLU A 618 -14.41 14.53 3.67
C GLU A 618 -15.67 13.89 4.26
N GLU A 619 -16.39 14.60 5.15
CA GLU A 619 -17.67 14.13 5.69
C GLU A 619 -18.72 13.90 4.60
N ILE A 620 -18.85 14.83 3.65
CA ILE A 620 -19.78 14.68 2.52
C ILE A 620 -19.38 13.48 1.66
N LEU A 621 -18.08 13.30 1.41
CA LEU A 621 -17.57 12.19 0.64
C LEU A 621 -17.88 10.86 1.33
N ASN A 622 -17.62 10.74 2.64
CA ASN A 622 -17.87 9.52 3.43
C ASN A 622 -19.36 9.21 3.55
N ALA A 623 -20.22 10.21 3.75
CA ALA A 623 -21.66 10.05 3.80
C ALA A 623 -22.27 9.55 2.47
N CYS A 624 -21.52 9.63 1.36
CA CYS A 624 -21.95 9.03 0.09
C CYS A 624 -21.69 7.52 0.03
N ASP A 625 -20.72 6.99 0.80
CA ASP A 625 -20.41 5.55 0.81
C ASP A 625 -21.39 4.77 1.67
N GLU A 626 -21.86 5.34 2.79
CA GLU A 626 -22.81 4.67 3.70
C GLU A 626 -24.15 4.36 3.05
N ASN A 627 -24.58 5.15 2.06
CA ASN A 627 -25.86 4.96 1.36
C ASN A 627 -25.86 3.80 0.36
N ILE A 628 -24.73 3.11 0.16
CA ILE A 628 -24.61 1.96 -0.76
C ILE A 628 -24.92 0.63 -0.04
N VAL A 629 -25.12 0.63 1.28
CA VAL A 629 -25.51 -0.57 2.03
C VAL A 629 -27.02 -0.85 1.88
N SER A 630 -27.30 -2.04 1.34
CA SER A 630 -28.57 -2.75 1.17
C SER A 630 -29.86 -2.09 1.70
N SER A 631 -30.84 -1.99 0.80
CA SER A 631 -32.27 -1.77 1.10
C SER A 631 -32.83 -2.83 2.04
N GLY A 632 -32.76 -2.57 3.34
CA GLY A 632 -33.38 -3.37 4.39
C GLY A 632 -32.99 -2.85 5.76
N ASP A 633 -33.93 -2.16 6.42
CA ASP A 633 -33.88 -1.71 7.80
C ASP A 633 -32.76 -0.72 8.19
N ARG A 634 -33.10 0.59 8.24
CA ARG A 634 -33.35 1.31 9.51
C ARG A 634 -33.59 2.81 9.31
N MET A 635 -34.39 3.31 10.25
CA MET A 635 -34.91 4.67 10.34
C MET A 635 -33.82 5.74 10.29
N THR A 636 -33.96 6.70 9.38
CA THR A 636 -33.22 7.95 9.44
C THR A 636 -33.75 8.82 10.58
N ASN A 637 -32.83 9.35 11.40
CA ASN A 637 -33.14 10.12 12.59
C ASN A 637 -34.00 11.37 12.25
N PRO A 638 -35.21 11.54 12.82
CA PRO A 638 -36.11 12.67 12.54
C PRO A 638 -35.47 14.05 12.71
N ALA A 639 -34.46 14.16 13.58
CA ALA A 639 -33.70 15.39 13.80
C ALA A 639 -33.00 15.89 12.53
N ILE A 640 -32.50 14.98 11.68
CA ILE A 640 -31.79 15.35 10.44
C ILE A 640 -32.74 15.99 9.42
N HIS A 641 -33.98 15.48 9.34
CA HIS A 641 -35.02 16.06 8.48
C HIS A 641 -35.51 17.42 9.01
N PHE A 642 -35.62 17.58 10.34
CA PHE A 642 -36.00 18.85 10.96
C PHE A 642 -34.95 19.95 10.74
N PHE A 643 -33.66 19.65 10.95
CA PHE A 643 -32.57 20.60 10.70
C PHE A 643 -32.41 20.95 9.21
N ARG A 644 -32.60 19.99 8.29
CA ARG A 644 -32.64 20.28 6.84
C ARG A 644 -33.84 21.17 6.45
N GLY A 645 -35.00 20.98 7.07
CA GLY A 645 -36.20 21.79 6.84
C GLY A 645 -36.04 23.26 7.29
N LEU A 646 -35.41 23.48 8.45
CA LEU A 646 -35.10 24.82 8.98
C LEU A 646 -34.08 25.57 8.11
N ARG A 647 -33.04 24.87 7.63
CA ARG A 647 -31.96 25.48 6.84
C ARG A 647 -32.40 25.87 5.42
N HIS A 648 -33.43 25.21 4.88
CA HIS A 648 -33.93 25.44 3.52
C HIS A 648 -35.37 26.01 3.44
N ARG A 649 -35.95 26.48 4.57
CA ARG A 649 -37.30 27.06 4.67
C ARG A 649 -38.41 26.23 4.00
N ASN A 650 -38.33 24.89 4.09
CA ASN A 650 -39.32 24.00 3.49
C ASN A 650 -40.41 23.62 4.51
N LEU A 651 -41.53 24.36 4.49
CA LEU A 651 -42.64 24.25 5.45
C LEU A 651 -43.33 22.87 5.50
N ALA A 652 -43.27 22.09 4.41
CA ALA A 652 -43.88 20.76 4.34
C ALA A 652 -43.09 19.72 5.16
N ALA A 653 -41.76 19.80 5.13
CA ALA A 653 -40.87 18.91 5.90
C ALA A 653 -40.93 19.21 7.41
N ILE A 654 -41.09 20.49 7.77
CA ILE A 654 -41.21 20.95 9.17
C ILE A 654 -42.51 20.45 9.80
N ARG A 655 -43.64 20.52 9.07
CA ARG A 655 -44.96 20.03 9.56
C ARG A 655 -44.99 18.52 9.78
N HIS A 656 -44.26 17.74 8.97
CA HIS A 656 -44.17 16.30 9.12
C HIS A 656 -43.31 15.86 10.32
N ALA A 657 -42.31 16.67 10.71
CA ALA A 657 -41.43 16.39 11.83
C ALA A 657 -42.03 16.79 13.20
N THR A 658 -42.90 17.80 13.24
CA THR A 658 -43.48 18.33 14.50
C THR A 658 -44.72 17.59 15.02
N GLN A 659 -45.25 16.62 14.27
CA GLN A 659 -46.46 15.86 14.64
C GLN A 659 -46.18 14.55 15.38
N ARG A 660 -44.92 14.17 15.61
CA ARG A 660 -44.57 12.93 16.29
C ARG A 660 -43.69 13.19 17.51
N ASP A 661 -44.34 13.06 18.65
CA ASP A 661 -43.82 12.89 20.01
C ASP A 661 -43.20 14.10 20.73
N GLN A 662 -43.92 14.42 21.82
CA GLN A 662 -43.45 15.07 23.03
C GLN A 662 -42.45 14.13 23.74
N ASP A 663 -41.50 14.72 24.45
CA ASP A 663 -40.44 14.06 25.25
C ASP A 663 -39.16 13.65 24.51
N SER A 664 -38.34 14.65 24.18
CA SER A 664 -36.88 14.48 24.24
C SER A 664 -36.21 15.76 24.75
N HIS A 665 -35.60 15.68 25.93
CA HIS A 665 -34.73 16.71 26.48
C HIS A 665 -33.34 16.58 25.86
N VAL A 666 -32.90 17.58 25.10
CA VAL A 666 -31.52 17.70 24.61
C VAL A 666 -30.78 18.71 25.47
N LEU A 667 -29.77 18.26 26.21
CA LEU A 667 -28.82 19.11 26.91
C LEU A 667 -27.70 19.50 25.94
N PHE A 668 -27.39 20.79 25.87
CA PHE A 668 -26.22 21.30 25.16
C PHE A 668 -25.02 21.33 26.10
N PHE A 669 -23.89 20.77 25.67
CA PHE A 669 -22.56 21.09 26.22
C PHE A 669 -21.83 21.97 25.21
N ASP A 670 -21.34 23.10 25.70
CA ASP A 670 -20.57 24.08 24.93
C ASP A 670 -19.11 23.60 24.82
N ILE A 671 -18.69 23.24 23.61
CA ILE A 671 -17.34 22.73 23.30
C ILE A 671 -16.39 23.88 22.89
N GLU A 672 -16.88 25.12 22.74
CA GLU A 672 -16.03 26.24 22.32
C GLU A 672 -15.16 26.81 23.46
N ALA A 673 -15.40 26.43 24.72
CA ALA A 673 -14.57 26.86 25.85
C ALA A 673 -13.29 26.02 26.08
N LEU A 674 -13.15 24.83 25.48
CA LEU A 674 -12.00 23.95 25.74
C LEU A 674 -10.87 24.08 24.70
N VAL A 675 -11.16 24.57 23.50
CA VAL A 675 -10.16 24.68 22.41
C VAL A 675 -9.28 25.93 22.56
N VAL A 676 -9.78 26.98 23.23
CA VAL A 676 -9.03 28.23 23.42
C VAL A 676 -8.02 28.15 24.58
N GLN A 677 -8.19 27.21 25.52
CA GLN A 677 -7.30 27.08 26.68
C GLN A 677 -6.06 26.22 26.40
N LEU A 678 -6.09 25.35 25.38
CA LEU A 678 -4.95 24.50 24.98
C LEU A 678 -3.95 25.20 24.03
N LEU A 679 -4.39 26.21 23.28
CA LEU A 679 -3.52 26.95 22.35
C LEU A 679 -2.81 28.16 23.02
N SER A 680 -3.24 28.58 24.21
CA SER A 680 -2.59 29.68 24.95
C SER A 680 -1.37 29.23 25.78
N GLU A 681 -1.29 27.96 26.17
CA GLU A 681 -0.18 27.46 26.98
C GLU A 681 1.07 27.14 26.13
N GLU A 682 0.92 26.60 24.91
CA GLU A 682 2.07 26.30 24.04
C GLU A 682 2.77 27.57 23.52
N TYR A 683 2.02 28.62 23.16
CA TYR A 683 2.59 29.88 22.67
C TYR A 683 3.33 30.70 23.74
N SER A 684 3.00 30.50 25.03
CA SER A 684 3.64 31.21 26.15
C SER A 684 5.03 30.66 26.51
N SER A 685 5.41 29.50 25.95
CA SER A 685 6.65 28.78 26.31
C SER A 685 7.81 28.98 25.32
N LEU A 686 7.58 29.64 24.18
CA LEU A 686 8.57 29.78 23.11
C LEU A 686 9.36 31.08 23.23
N SER A 687 10.68 30.95 23.36
CA SER A 687 11.58 32.11 23.39
C SER A 687 11.79 32.70 21.98
N PRO A 688 11.96 34.03 21.83
CA PRO A 688 12.07 34.70 20.53
C PRO A 688 13.16 34.13 19.60
N GLY A 689 14.27 33.63 20.17
CA GLY A 689 15.36 33.03 19.40
C GLY A 689 15.03 31.68 18.76
N GLN A 690 14.01 30.96 19.25
CA GLN A 690 13.60 29.68 18.65
C GLN A 690 12.69 29.89 17.43
N LEU A 691 11.95 31.00 17.38
CA LEU A 691 11.09 31.38 16.25
C LEU A 691 11.90 31.89 15.05
N GLU A 692 13.06 32.52 15.28
CA GLU A 692 14.02 32.93 14.22
C GLU A 692 14.67 31.72 13.53
N VAL A 693 15.04 30.69 14.29
CA VAL A 693 15.72 29.49 13.74
C VAL A 693 14.78 28.64 12.87
N GLN A 694 13.48 28.70 13.11
CA GLN A 694 12.46 28.00 12.30
C GLN A 694 11.98 28.81 11.07
N GLY A 695 12.50 30.03 10.86
CA GLY A 695 12.21 30.82 9.66
C GLY A 695 10.78 31.39 9.59
N LEU A 696 10.07 31.43 10.71
CA LEU A 696 8.68 31.91 10.80
C LEU A 696 8.55 33.43 10.99
N ILE A 697 9.66 34.16 11.11
CA ILE A 697 9.69 35.62 11.25
C ILE A 697 10.79 36.21 10.36
N ASN A 698 10.47 37.24 9.59
CA ASN A 698 11.41 37.95 8.71
C ASN A 698 11.85 39.27 9.38
N PRO A 699 13.15 39.58 9.51
CA PRO A 699 13.64 40.74 10.26
C PRO A 699 13.16 42.11 9.71
N SER A 700 12.75 42.16 8.44
CA SER A 700 12.19 43.37 7.82
C SER A 700 10.74 43.67 8.22
N GLU A 701 9.96 42.65 8.63
CA GLU A 701 8.59 42.82 9.12
C GLU A 701 8.57 43.29 10.58
N GLN A 702 9.52 42.83 11.40
CA GLN A 702 9.67 43.28 12.79
C GLN A 702 9.94 44.80 12.87
N GLN A 703 10.74 45.36 11.96
CA GLN A 703 10.95 46.82 11.92
C GLN A 703 9.70 47.61 11.52
N LYS A 704 8.83 47.04 10.67
CA LYS A 704 7.52 47.64 10.34
C LYS A 704 6.55 47.59 11.52
N TYR A 705 6.51 46.48 12.26
CA TYR A 705 5.68 46.34 13.45
C TYR A 705 6.17 47.22 14.62
N LEU A 706 7.48 47.36 14.80
CA LEU A 706 8.03 48.30 15.80
C LEU A 706 7.71 49.75 15.45
N ALA A 707 7.76 50.14 14.17
CA ALA A 707 7.36 51.48 13.71
C ALA A 707 5.85 51.76 13.88
N LEU A 708 5.00 50.72 13.83
CA LEU A 708 3.57 50.83 14.13
C LEU A 708 3.29 50.90 15.64
N SER A 709 4.11 50.26 16.47
CA SER A 709 3.96 50.23 17.94
C SER A 709 4.38 51.52 18.65
N THR A 710 5.16 52.38 17.99
CA THR A 710 5.66 53.65 18.55
C THR A 710 4.80 54.87 18.20
N SER A 711 3.66 54.68 17.51
CA SER A 711 2.71 55.76 17.28
C SER A 711 1.93 56.09 18.56
N PRO A 712 2.09 57.31 19.14
CA PRO A 712 1.38 57.70 20.36
C PRO A 712 -0.15 57.73 20.21
N ASP A 713 -0.68 57.76 18.98
CA ASP A 713 -2.11 57.71 18.70
C ASP A 713 -2.70 56.30 18.83
N ALA A 714 -1.91 55.24 18.60
CA ALA A 714 -2.36 53.86 18.74
C ALA A 714 -2.50 53.47 20.22
N GLN A 715 -1.55 53.89 21.07
CA GLN A 715 -1.61 53.67 22.51
C GLN A 715 -2.77 54.43 23.18
N ARG A 716 -3.10 55.65 22.74
CA ARG A 716 -4.27 56.40 23.23
C ARG A 716 -5.60 55.76 22.84
N LYS A 717 -5.70 55.19 21.63
CA LYS A 717 -6.91 54.47 21.21
C LYS A 717 -7.10 53.16 21.98
N LEU A 718 -6.02 52.43 22.22
CA LEU A 718 -6.05 51.18 23.01
C LEU A 718 -6.41 51.42 24.48
N SER A 719 -5.84 52.44 25.13
CA SER A 719 -6.19 52.76 26.53
C SER A 719 -7.64 53.23 26.66
N GLY A 720 -8.16 54.00 25.70
CA GLY A 720 -9.58 54.39 25.66
C GLY A 720 -10.54 53.22 25.43
N LEU A 721 -10.12 52.21 24.65
CA LEU A 721 -10.92 51.01 24.37
C LEU A 721 -10.96 50.07 25.59
N ILE A 722 -9.83 49.92 26.28
CA ILE A 722 -9.73 49.14 27.53
C ILE A 722 -10.51 49.82 28.66
N ALA A 723 -10.49 51.15 28.76
CA ALA A 723 -11.31 51.88 29.73
C ALA A 723 -12.81 51.69 29.47
N LYS A 724 -13.25 51.78 28.20
CA LYS A 724 -14.64 51.50 27.80
C LYS A 724 -15.07 50.08 28.11
N MET A 725 -14.20 49.09 27.85
CA MET A 725 -14.49 47.68 28.14
C MET A 725 -14.63 47.43 29.64
N LYS A 726 -13.83 48.12 30.46
CA LYS A 726 -13.89 48.04 31.93
C LYS A 726 -15.18 48.67 32.48
N ASP A 727 -15.60 49.83 31.98
CA ASP A 727 -16.86 50.47 32.36
C ASP A 727 -18.08 49.63 31.94
N THR A 728 -18.04 48.91 30.81
CA THR A 728 -19.12 48.00 30.41
C THR A 728 -19.16 46.71 31.24
N ALA A 729 -18.02 46.25 31.76
CA ALA A 729 -17.95 45.06 32.60
C ALA A 729 -18.42 45.35 34.05
N GLU A 730 -18.14 46.53 34.59
CA GLU A 730 -18.60 46.94 35.93
C GLU A 730 -20.08 47.31 35.98
N ASN A 731 -20.70 47.68 34.84
CA ASN A 731 -22.15 47.93 34.74
C ASN A 731 -22.98 46.67 34.41
N ALA A 732 -22.34 45.53 34.14
CA ALA A 732 -22.98 44.25 33.82
C ALA A 732 -22.87 43.20 34.95
N ALA A 733 -22.32 43.60 36.11
CA ALA A 733 -22.35 42.89 37.38
C ALA A 733 -23.23 43.65 38.37
#